data_AF-A0A962TCV0-F1
#
_entry.id   AF-A0A962TCV0-F1
#
_cell.length_a   1.000
_cell.length_b   1.000
_cell.length_c   1.000
_cell.angle_alpha   90.00
_cell.angle_beta   90.00
_cell.angle_gamma   90.00
#
_symmetry.space_group_name_H-M   'P 1'
#
loop_
_entity.id
_entity.type
_entity.pdbx_description
1 polymer ?
#
loop_
_entity_poly.entity_id
_entity_poly.type
_entity_poly.pdbx_seq_one_letter_code
_entity_poly.pdbx_strand_id
1 'polypeptide(L)'
;LDPLAYDLLFERFLNPERVSMPDFDIDFCMEGRDRVIEYVAQRYGRDRVSQIATHGTMAAKAVVRDVGRVLGHPYGFVDRIAKLIPFEIGITLDKAIEQEAELRRLYENDEEIRGLIDLARKLEGLARNVGKHAGGVVIAPSTLTDFSPLYCEEGDVGAVTQFDKNDVESAGLVKFDFLGLRTLTIIDWAVRTINRERAVAGEPPLDIGTIPLDDVLAFDLLKRHQTTAVFQLESSGMKDLIRRLQPDCFEDIVALVALFRPGPLQSGMVDDFIDRKHGRARIEYPHPTLATILQPTYGVILYQEQVMQIAQVLAGYTLGGADLLRRAMGKKDPEKMAKERDGFVKGAAARQADPETASYIFDLIEKFAGYGFNKCVHGNTVIMEATTGKEITIAALFQKPREFSIHALDDTGKLQIRRVSDVVWNGQQPVFELTTALGKRITATANHPFRALNGWVPLENLQIGDRIATPRKLQSTTKKAWPAYQLITLAGLLSEGNTCHPTCLYFYGNEPFVVKDFATAAAKFPDSVARIYSRSDKRLEVCVSTGQDRRFHAGQIPWNAHRALRHSAAFTMKQSVAPNRSGVFAWAQELNILGCKATEKYIPDAVFELCDTNLELFLGRLWTGDGFIASSTQIIPPFYATSSQKLANGVQGLLLRLGIVSRIECKQFKYRGSLRPGLVVRLLGELMCETFLQRIAPHIVGREFQVDMLRRRLASIQFSRTSKDTIPAEVRAWVAAERIQLGWTWKELEDRSGVSMKAFYGRGSSAKRGFRRGTIERLAQFLGSQRLSNLADSDIFWDRVASIEPKGIADTYDLTVENDHNFVANGIVIHNSHSAAYALVSYQTLWLKTHHPAAFMAAVLSSDMDKTEKVVVFIEECRRMRLPIMPPAINASEYRFTAGQDGEIRYGLGAIKGVGEGAIEALVNERRQGGPYRDLFDLCQRVDLRKLNRRVLESLIRCGALDDLGANRATLAAQMPEALQLAEQHLRNSAAGQNDMFGLATTDKTPIRPLHIAKKPEWTQEERLRGEKETLGLYLSGHPLDRLAEELAALGVARLSNLTGSNGALRRGNDRSLLIAGLVVSVRTRIANRGGRMAFVTLDDGSGQMEIRIFPEVYEQYRSLLIEDAILLAQGALSWDEFNQAMRLNVERVLDWDTARAEYARRLLLRLDTAQCAAGALRQLASLLAEHRAGGRCSVWIEYTGQARVELVLGQNWRVKPSNALLKRLQELAGAEDRVVLQYDHSPVMAHTAS
;
A
#
# COMPACT_ATOMS: atom_id res chain seq x y z
N LEU A 1 -13.31 -0.57 -8.12
CA LEU A 1 -12.97 0.87 -8.09
C LEU A 1 -12.79 1.34 -9.51
N ASP A 2 -13.30 2.52 -9.82
CA ASP A 2 -12.93 3.28 -11.01
C ASP A 2 -11.75 4.20 -10.63
N PRO A 3 -10.60 4.15 -11.32
CA PRO A 3 -9.47 5.03 -11.01
C PRO A 3 -9.73 6.50 -11.40
N LEU A 4 -10.65 6.79 -12.31
CA LEU A 4 -10.98 8.14 -12.73
C LEU A 4 -11.93 8.83 -11.74
N ALA A 5 -12.86 8.08 -11.14
CA ALA A 5 -13.85 8.62 -10.21
C ALA A 5 -13.27 9.09 -8.85
N TYR A 6 -12.05 8.67 -8.51
CA TYR A 6 -11.41 8.93 -7.20
C TYR A 6 -10.07 9.65 -7.30
N ASP A 7 -9.83 10.37 -8.41
CA ASP A 7 -8.55 11.00 -8.75
C ASP A 7 -7.36 10.04 -8.52
N LEU A 8 -7.59 8.74 -8.78
CA LEU A 8 -6.71 7.64 -8.42
C LEU A 8 -5.64 7.48 -9.50
N LEU A 9 -4.73 8.45 -9.49
CA LEU A 9 -3.80 8.77 -10.54
C LEU A 9 -3.18 7.52 -11.17
N PHE A 10 -3.16 7.48 -12.51
CA PHE A 10 -2.32 6.53 -13.23
C PHE A 10 -0.83 7.00 -13.14
N GLU A 11 -0.38 7.51 -11.98
CA GLU A 11 0.96 8.07 -11.68
C GLU A 11 1.67 7.43 -10.46
N ARG A 12 1.12 6.40 -9.77
CA ARG A 12 1.70 5.81 -8.53
C ARG A 12 2.16 4.34 -8.57
N PHE A 13 1.62 3.47 -9.43
CA PHE A 13 1.82 2.00 -9.40
C PHE A 13 2.95 1.53 -10.35
N LEU A 14 2.75 1.55 -11.67
CA LEU A 14 3.74 1.13 -12.69
C LEU A 14 4.59 2.30 -13.25
N ASN A 15 4.83 3.32 -12.43
CA ASN A 15 4.89 4.72 -12.88
C ASN A 15 5.71 5.09 -14.12
N PRO A 16 5.34 6.18 -14.85
CA PRO A 16 5.94 6.65 -16.11
C PRO A 16 7.43 6.75 -16.11
N GLU A 17 7.91 6.81 -14.87
CA GLU A 17 9.15 7.20 -14.32
C GLU A 17 9.55 6.42 -13.03
N ARG A 18 8.98 5.21 -12.80
CA ARG A 18 9.76 4.00 -12.43
C ARG A 18 9.53 2.81 -13.37
N VAL A 19 10.55 2.41 -14.12
CA VAL A 19 10.63 1.00 -14.50
C VAL A 19 11.11 0.28 -13.26
N SER A 20 10.30 -0.65 -12.77
CA SER A 20 10.72 -1.76 -11.91
C SER A 20 9.88 -2.97 -12.27
N MET A 21 10.23 -4.18 -11.79
CA MET A 21 9.23 -5.24 -11.81
C MET A 21 8.00 -4.75 -11.02
N PRO A 22 6.78 -4.90 -11.56
CA PRO A 22 5.56 -4.62 -10.81
C PRO A 22 5.41 -5.69 -9.73
N ASP A 23 5.33 -5.27 -8.48
CA ASP A 23 4.97 -6.20 -7.41
C ASP A 23 3.45 -6.41 -7.46
N PHE A 24 3.04 -7.66 -7.63
CA PHE A 24 1.64 -8.06 -7.71
C PHE A 24 1.22 -8.71 -6.39
N ASP A 25 0.96 -7.85 -5.41
CA ASP A 25 0.18 -8.17 -4.22
C ASP A 25 -1.28 -8.39 -4.65
N ILE A 26 -1.79 -9.62 -4.53
CA ILE A 26 -3.18 -9.97 -4.87
C ILE A 26 -3.85 -10.61 -3.66
N ASP A 27 -4.83 -9.90 -3.10
CA ASP A 27 -5.68 -10.40 -2.01
C ASP A 27 -6.72 -11.39 -2.52
N PHE A 28 -6.67 -12.63 -2.02
CA PHE A 28 -7.67 -13.68 -2.20
C PHE A 28 -8.39 -13.97 -0.87
N CYS A 29 -9.58 -14.57 -0.91
CA CYS A 29 -10.15 -15.15 0.29
C CYS A 29 -9.28 -16.33 0.78
N MET A 30 -9.12 -16.47 2.10
CA MET A 30 -8.16 -17.39 2.73
C MET A 30 -8.39 -18.85 2.33
N GLU A 31 -9.65 -19.29 2.19
CA GLU A 31 -10.02 -20.64 1.70
C GLU A 31 -9.81 -20.82 0.19
N GLY A 32 -9.88 -19.73 -0.58
CA GLY A 32 -9.70 -19.74 -2.04
C GLY A 32 -8.24 -19.72 -2.46
N ARG A 33 -7.36 -19.09 -1.66
CA ARG A 33 -5.92 -18.95 -1.91
C ARG A 33 -5.27 -20.27 -2.32
N ASP A 34 -5.41 -21.32 -1.51
CA ASP A 34 -4.70 -22.57 -1.75
C ASP A 34 -5.27 -23.34 -2.96
N ARG A 35 -6.56 -23.12 -3.30
CA ARG A 35 -7.15 -23.59 -4.56
C ARG A 35 -6.59 -22.85 -5.78
N VAL A 36 -6.25 -21.57 -5.64
CA VAL A 36 -5.56 -20.80 -6.70
C VAL A 36 -4.11 -21.26 -6.85
N ILE A 37 -3.40 -21.53 -5.75
CA ILE A 37 -2.04 -22.10 -5.77
C ILE A 37 -2.05 -23.48 -6.44
N GLU A 38 -3.00 -24.36 -6.08
CA GLU A 38 -3.17 -25.68 -6.70
C GLU A 38 -3.56 -25.56 -8.18
N TYR A 39 -4.44 -24.63 -8.56
CA TYR A 39 -4.74 -24.35 -9.97
C TYR A 39 -3.51 -23.90 -10.75
N VAL A 40 -2.68 -23.00 -10.19
CA VAL A 40 -1.43 -22.55 -10.82
C VAL A 40 -0.45 -23.72 -10.93
N ALA A 41 -0.30 -24.55 -9.90
CA ALA A 41 0.54 -25.75 -9.95
C ALA A 41 0.08 -26.77 -11.01
N GLN A 42 -1.24 -27.00 -11.14
CA GLN A 42 -1.79 -27.85 -12.21
C GLN A 42 -1.64 -27.22 -13.61
N ARG A 43 -1.74 -25.89 -13.71
CA ARG A 43 -1.72 -25.16 -14.99
C ARG A 43 -0.32 -24.99 -15.57
N TYR A 44 0.70 -24.82 -14.72
CA TYR A 44 2.08 -24.55 -15.14
C TYR A 44 3.08 -25.69 -14.84
N GLY A 45 2.69 -26.66 -14.00
CA GLY A 45 3.50 -27.80 -13.59
C GLY A 45 3.87 -27.75 -12.11
N ARG A 46 3.59 -28.83 -11.36
CA ARG A 46 3.93 -28.95 -9.93
C ARG A 46 5.45 -28.99 -9.68
N ASP A 47 6.21 -29.26 -10.74
CA ASP A 47 7.67 -29.16 -10.85
C ASP A 47 8.19 -27.71 -10.94
N ARG A 48 7.31 -26.73 -11.18
CA ARG A 48 7.65 -25.33 -11.53
C ARG A 48 7.01 -24.28 -10.63
N VAL A 49 6.03 -24.68 -9.84
CA VAL A 49 5.25 -23.81 -8.96
C VAL A 49 5.48 -24.24 -7.52
N SER A 50 5.88 -23.30 -6.67
CA SER A 50 6.22 -23.57 -5.28
C SER A 50 6.00 -22.31 -4.43
N GLN A 51 5.91 -22.48 -3.12
CA GLN A 51 5.87 -21.35 -2.19
C GLN A 51 7.31 -20.92 -1.84
N ILE A 52 7.49 -19.62 -1.61
CA ILE A 52 8.79 -19.04 -1.27
C ILE A 52 9.08 -19.31 0.22
N ALA A 53 10.33 -19.62 0.58
CA ALA A 53 10.70 -19.75 1.99
C ALA A 53 10.77 -18.41 2.73
N THR A 54 10.69 -18.50 4.05
CA THR A 54 11.03 -17.43 5.00
C THR A 54 12.03 -17.98 6.01
N HIS A 55 13.16 -17.31 6.18
CA HIS A 55 14.08 -17.62 7.26
C HIS A 55 13.63 -16.83 8.50
N GLY A 56 13.09 -17.53 9.49
CA GLY A 56 12.73 -16.92 10.77
C GLY A 56 14.01 -16.50 11.48
N THR A 57 14.30 -15.20 11.57
CA THR A 57 15.49 -14.70 12.26
C THR A 57 15.26 -14.53 13.77
N MET A 58 16.34 -14.64 14.54
CA MET A 58 16.31 -14.48 15.99
C MET A 58 16.21 -13.00 16.38
N ALA A 59 14.99 -12.46 16.39
CA ALA A 59 14.67 -11.10 16.82
C ALA A 59 14.87 -10.89 18.34
N ALA A 60 15.21 -9.67 18.76
CA ALA A 60 15.56 -9.26 20.14
C ALA A 60 14.79 -9.97 21.27
N LYS A 61 13.45 -9.97 21.22
CA LYS A 61 12.60 -10.60 22.26
C LYS A 61 12.57 -12.13 22.23
N ALA A 62 12.82 -12.73 21.07
CA ALA A 62 12.91 -14.18 20.92
C ALA A 62 14.29 -14.67 21.40
N VAL A 63 15.36 -14.05 20.91
CA VAL A 63 16.73 -14.46 21.26
C VAL A 63 17.00 -14.41 22.77
N VAL A 64 16.51 -13.37 23.47
CA VAL A 64 16.57 -13.29 24.94
C VAL A 64 15.81 -14.46 25.60
N ARG A 65 14.61 -14.81 25.12
CA ARG A 65 13.79 -15.92 25.65
C ARG A 65 14.38 -17.31 25.38
N ASP A 66 15.13 -17.48 24.29
CA ASP A 66 15.75 -18.76 23.95
C ASP A 66 17.12 -18.91 24.64
N VAL A 67 17.97 -17.89 24.64
CA VAL A 67 19.25 -17.88 25.40
C VAL A 67 18.99 -18.07 26.89
N GLY A 68 18.03 -17.32 27.48
CA GLY A 68 17.70 -17.48 28.89
C GLY A 68 17.18 -18.88 29.25
N ARG A 69 16.53 -19.58 28.31
CA ARG A 69 16.09 -20.98 28.48
C ARG A 69 17.26 -21.96 28.41
N VAL A 70 18.22 -21.73 27.50
CA VAL A 70 19.45 -22.55 27.38
C VAL A 70 20.35 -22.38 28.60
N LEU A 71 20.40 -21.19 29.18
CA LEU A 71 21.07 -20.91 30.47
C LEU A 71 20.30 -21.43 31.69
N GLY A 72 19.11 -22.03 31.52
CA GLY A 72 18.34 -22.65 32.60
C GLY A 72 17.48 -21.71 33.45
N HIS A 73 17.39 -20.42 33.11
CA HIS A 73 16.58 -19.47 33.90
C HIS A 73 15.06 -19.77 33.76
N PRO A 74 14.26 -19.59 34.82
CA PRO A 74 12.81 -19.79 34.77
C PRO A 74 12.11 -18.86 33.76
N TYR A 75 11.08 -19.35 33.06
CA TYR A 75 10.37 -18.59 32.02
C TYR A 75 9.94 -17.19 32.49
N GLY A 76 9.39 -17.04 33.69
CA GLY A 76 8.97 -15.74 34.24
C GLY A 76 10.11 -14.75 34.53
N PHE A 77 11.34 -15.23 34.75
CA PHE A 77 12.52 -14.37 34.87
C PHE A 77 12.89 -13.79 33.49
N VAL A 78 12.97 -14.65 32.47
CA VAL A 78 13.41 -14.28 31.12
C VAL A 78 12.33 -13.47 30.38
N ASP A 79 11.06 -13.83 30.54
CA ASP A 79 9.94 -13.11 29.94
C ASP A 79 9.79 -11.68 30.47
N ARG A 80 10.11 -11.45 31.76
CA ARG A 80 10.21 -10.10 32.33
C ARG A 80 11.26 -9.25 31.60
N ILE A 81 12.45 -9.80 31.33
CA ILE A 81 13.52 -9.10 30.60
C ILE A 81 13.10 -8.85 29.14
N ALA A 82 12.53 -9.86 28.47
CA ALA A 82 12.04 -9.72 27.09
C ALA A 82 10.84 -8.75 26.95
N LYS A 83 10.11 -8.47 28.04
CA LYS A 83 9.06 -7.46 28.10
C LYS A 83 9.60 -6.03 28.18
N LEU A 84 10.79 -5.81 28.78
CA LEU A 84 11.44 -4.48 28.85
C LEU A 84 11.92 -3.97 27.49
N ILE A 85 12.31 -4.85 26.57
CA ILE A 85 12.65 -4.45 25.19
C ILE A 85 11.45 -3.70 24.58
N PRO A 86 11.58 -2.50 24.00
CA PRO A 86 10.47 -1.78 23.39
C PRO A 86 9.79 -2.54 22.23
N PHE A 87 8.57 -2.13 21.87
CA PHE A 87 7.80 -2.72 20.76
C PHE A 87 7.91 -1.85 19.50
N GLU A 88 9.14 -1.75 18.96
CA GLU A 88 9.46 -1.04 17.72
C GLU A 88 9.83 -2.05 16.61
N ILE A 89 9.47 -1.74 15.36
CA ILE A 89 9.77 -2.58 14.20
C ILE A 89 11.27 -2.52 13.89
N GLY A 90 11.94 -3.67 13.87
CA GLY A 90 13.38 -3.74 13.60
C GLY A 90 14.25 -3.23 14.76
N ILE A 91 13.74 -3.28 16.00
CA ILE A 91 14.55 -3.00 17.20
C ILE A 91 15.65 -4.05 17.40
N THR A 92 16.86 -3.59 17.68
CA THR A 92 18.01 -4.40 18.09
C THR A 92 18.21 -4.29 19.60
N LEU A 93 18.96 -5.23 20.19
CA LEU A 93 19.26 -5.20 21.63
C LEU A 93 20.02 -3.92 22.04
N ASP A 94 20.88 -3.39 21.19
CA ASP A 94 21.59 -2.14 21.45
C ASP A 94 20.64 -0.94 21.50
N LYS A 95 19.74 -0.79 20.53
CA LYS A 95 18.69 0.25 20.56
C LYS A 95 17.78 0.10 21.77
N ALA A 96 17.47 -1.12 22.18
CA ALA A 96 16.65 -1.36 23.37
C ALA A 96 17.36 -0.86 24.66
N ILE A 97 18.69 -1.00 24.76
CA ILE A 97 19.51 -0.51 25.87
C ILE A 97 19.72 1.03 25.79
N GLU A 98 19.71 1.61 24.59
CA GLU A 98 19.69 3.06 24.38
C GLU A 98 18.36 3.70 24.79
N GLN A 99 17.23 3.05 24.47
CA GLN A 99 15.88 3.56 24.75
C GLN A 99 15.39 3.30 26.18
N GLU A 100 15.57 2.07 26.70
CA GLU A 100 14.97 1.65 27.97
C GLU A 100 15.96 1.70 29.13
N ALA A 101 15.74 2.63 30.06
CA ALA A 101 16.61 2.88 31.19
C ALA A 101 16.62 1.74 32.22
N GLU A 102 15.50 1.01 32.39
CA GLU A 102 15.47 -0.17 33.26
C GLU A 102 16.32 -1.31 32.68
N LEU A 103 16.26 -1.53 31.36
CA LEU A 103 17.05 -2.55 30.68
C LEU A 103 18.55 -2.25 30.73
N ARG A 104 18.96 -0.99 30.52
CA ARG A 104 20.37 -0.57 30.68
C ARG A 104 20.85 -0.76 32.11
N ARG A 105 20.09 -0.32 33.11
CA ARG A 105 20.46 -0.49 34.52
C ARG A 105 20.67 -1.96 34.87
N LEU A 106 19.80 -2.86 34.39
CA LEU A 106 19.97 -4.30 34.60
C LEU A 106 21.24 -4.83 33.90
N TYR A 107 21.49 -4.44 32.65
CA TYR A 107 22.70 -4.81 31.91
C TYR A 107 24.01 -4.34 32.61
N GLU A 108 23.98 -3.19 33.27
CA GLU A 108 25.14 -2.61 33.98
C GLU A 108 25.38 -3.18 35.38
N ASN A 109 24.33 -3.64 36.08
CA ASN A 109 24.39 -3.98 37.52
C ASN A 109 24.16 -5.47 37.84
N ASP A 110 23.76 -6.29 36.88
CA ASP A 110 23.45 -7.72 37.06
C ASP A 110 24.28 -8.57 36.08
N GLU A 111 25.22 -9.36 36.60
CA GLU A 111 26.14 -10.15 35.76
C GLU A 111 25.45 -11.31 35.01
N GLU A 112 24.36 -11.88 35.56
CA GLU A 112 23.58 -12.91 34.87
C GLU A 112 22.84 -12.31 33.67
N ILE A 113 22.17 -11.16 33.87
CA ILE A 113 21.46 -10.46 32.80
C ILE A 113 22.45 -9.93 31.76
N ARG A 114 23.61 -9.42 32.18
CA ARG A 114 24.69 -9.00 31.29
C ARG A 114 25.18 -10.16 30.42
N GLY A 115 25.47 -11.32 31.03
CA GLY A 115 25.89 -12.52 30.31
C GLY A 115 24.82 -13.00 29.31
N LEU A 116 23.56 -13.04 29.73
CA LEU A 116 22.41 -13.39 28.88
C LEU A 116 22.32 -12.46 27.67
N ILE A 117 22.39 -11.14 27.88
CA ILE A 117 22.30 -10.13 26.81
C ILE A 117 23.53 -10.17 25.88
N ASP A 118 24.74 -10.36 26.39
CA ASP A 118 25.95 -10.42 25.56
C ASP A 118 26.11 -11.74 24.78
N LEU A 119 25.44 -12.83 25.20
CA LEU A 119 25.20 -13.99 24.34
C LEU A 119 24.08 -13.71 23.33
N ALA A 120 22.98 -13.08 23.75
CA ALA A 120 21.84 -12.80 22.87
C ALA A 120 22.22 -11.85 21.71
N ARG A 121 23.05 -10.83 21.96
CA ARG A 121 23.65 -9.95 20.93
C ARG A 121 24.41 -10.69 19.83
N LYS A 122 25.12 -11.78 20.18
CA LYS A 122 25.89 -12.60 19.23
C LYS A 122 25.02 -13.52 18.39
N LEU A 123 23.74 -13.68 18.76
CA LEU A 123 22.77 -14.55 18.12
C LEU A 123 21.62 -13.76 17.47
N GLU A 124 21.49 -12.47 17.77
CA GLU A 124 20.51 -11.57 17.15
C GLU A 124 20.67 -11.55 15.62
N GLY A 125 19.55 -11.67 14.91
CA GLY A 125 19.52 -11.66 13.43
C GLY A 125 19.91 -12.98 12.75
N LEU A 126 20.49 -13.97 13.45
CA LEU A 126 20.77 -15.28 12.86
C LEU A 126 19.48 -16.03 12.50
N ALA A 127 19.52 -16.85 11.44
CA ALA A 127 18.39 -17.70 11.04
C ALA A 127 18.18 -18.84 12.06
N ARG A 128 16.91 -19.06 12.44
CA ARG A 128 16.46 -20.07 13.41
C ARG A 128 15.87 -21.30 12.72
N ASN A 129 14.98 -21.09 11.75
CA ASN A 129 14.21 -22.12 11.07
C ASN A 129 13.75 -21.64 9.69
N VAL A 130 13.44 -22.60 8.80
CA VAL A 130 12.76 -22.35 7.53
C VAL A 130 11.25 -22.44 7.78
N GLY A 131 10.50 -21.44 7.33
CA GLY A 131 9.05 -21.44 7.23
C GLY A 131 8.58 -21.07 5.83
N LYS A 132 7.27 -21.04 5.58
CA LYS A 132 6.69 -20.73 4.26
C LYS A 132 6.18 -19.27 4.21
N HIS A 133 6.45 -18.54 3.12
CA HIS A 133 6.01 -17.14 2.98
C HIS A 133 4.47 -17.07 2.91
N ALA A 134 3.86 -16.29 3.80
CA ALA A 134 2.41 -16.26 3.98
C ALA A 134 1.61 -15.85 2.72
N GLY A 135 2.24 -15.18 1.75
CA GLY A 135 1.68 -14.94 0.41
C GLY A 135 2.52 -15.46 -0.76
N GLY A 136 3.79 -15.83 -0.53
CA GLY A 136 4.80 -15.85 -1.59
C GLY A 136 4.74 -17.10 -2.43
N VAL A 137 4.41 -16.95 -3.72
CA VAL A 137 4.40 -18.02 -4.72
C VAL A 137 5.40 -17.66 -5.81
N VAL A 138 6.21 -18.64 -6.21
CA VAL A 138 7.14 -18.51 -7.34
C VAL A 138 6.68 -19.39 -8.50
N ILE A 139 6.76 -18.85 -9.72
CA ILE A 139 6.43 -19.56 -10.96
C ILE A 139 7.68 -19.57 -11.84
N ALA A 140 8.37 -20.71 -11.88
CA ALA A 140 9.56 -20.90 -12.69
C ALA A 140 9.22 -21.25 -14.16
N PRO A 141 10.07 -20.88 -15.14
CA PRO A 141 9.86 -21.23 -16.55
C PRO A 141 10.18 -22.71 -16.87
N SER A 142 10.98 -23.37 -16.02
CA SER A 142 11.32 -24.79 -16.06
C SER A 142 11.26 -25.37 -14.64
N THR A 143 11.83 -26.56 -14.42
CA THR A 143 11.94 -27.20 -13.10
C THR A 143 12.56 -26.25 -12.08
N LEU A 144 11.94 -26.09 -10.90
CA LEU A 144 12.42 -25.18 -9.84
C LEU A 144 13.85 -25.49 -9.39
N THR A 145 14.21 -26.78 -9.39
CA THR A 145 15.55 -27.29 -9.10
C THR A 145 16.64 -26.77 -10.03
N ASP A 146 16.28 -26.17 -11.17
CA ASP A 146 17.21 -25.50 -12.08
C ASP A 146 17.71 -24.15 -11.51
N PHE A 147 16.97 -23.57 -10.55
CA PHE A 147 17.18 -22.22 -10.01
C PHE A 147 17.40 -22.19 -8.50
N SER A 148 16.58 -22.93 -7.73
CA SER A 148 16.66 -23.04 -6.27
C SER A 148 16.61 -24.50 -5.88
N PRO A 149 17.46 -24.98 -4.93
CA PRO A 149 17.15 -26.22 -4.23
C PRO A 149 15.81 -26.05 -3.48
N LEU A 150 15.11 -27.16 -3.29
CA LEU A 150 13.82 -27.21 -2.61
C LEU A 150 13.97 -27.69 -1.16
N TYR A 151 13.05 -27.28 -0.30
CA TYR A 151 12.86 -27.79 1.05
C TYR A 151 11.49 -28.44 1.16
N CYS A 152 11.43 -29.60 1.82
CA CYS A 152 10.20 -30.31 2.14
C CYS A 152 10.20 -30.62 3.63
N GLU A 153 9.05 -30.46 4.28
CA GLU A 153 8.85 -30.77 5.69
C GLU A 153 8.33 -32.21 5.83
N GLU A 154 8.68 -32.92 6.91
CA GLU A 154 8.34 -34.35 7.04
C GLU A 154 6.83 -34.55 7.12
N GLY A 155 6.27 -35.24 6.10
CA GLY A 155 4.84 -35.51 5.98
C GLY A 155 4.07 -34.53 5.08
N ASP A 156 4.69 -33.45 4.59
CA ASP A 156 4.06 -32.51 3.66
C ASP A 156 4.36 -32.86 2.18
N VAL A 157 3.37 -32.62 1.31
CA VAL A 157 3.45 -32.78 -0.15
C VAL A 157 3.87 -31.47 -0.85
N GLY A 158 3.81 -30.33 -0.15
CA GLY A 158 4.12 -29.00 -0.66
C GLY A 158 5.58 -28.56 -0.45
N ALA A 159 6.42 -28.81 -1.46
CA ALA A 159 7.79 -28.30 -1.52
C ALA A 159 7.86 -26.76 -1.60
N VAL A 160 8.84 -26.16 -0.92
CA VAL A 160 9.14 -24.71 -0.93
C VAL A 160 10.55 -24.43 -1.46
N THR A 161 10.85 -23.21 -1.91
CA THR A 161 12.24 -22.82 -2.21
C THR A 161 13.11 -22.87 -0.95
N GLN A 162 14.43 -23.00 -1.08
CA GLN A 162 15.34 -22.71 0.04
C GLN A 162 15.71 -21.23 0.12
N PHE A 163 15.66 -20.50 -1.01
CA PHE A 163 15.89 -19.05 -1.06
C PHE A 163 14.67 -18.26 -0.55
N ASP A 164 14.93 -17.09 0.03
CA ASP A 164 13.91 -16.17 0.57
C ASP A 164 13.31 -15.22 -0.50
N LYS A 165 12.43 -14.30 -0.10
CA LYS A 165 11.78 -13.33 -1.01
C LYS A 165 12.78 -12.48 -1.82
N ASN A 166 13.90 -12.06 -1.23
CA ASN A 166 14.91 -11.22 -1.90
C ASN A 166 15.84 -12.08 -2.77
N ASP A 167 16.22 -13.26 -2.29
CA ASP A 167 17.11 -14.17 -3.01
C ASP A 167 16.41 -14.82 -4.21
N VAL A 168 15.12 -15.14 -4.12
CA VAL A 168 14.30 -15.63 -5.26
C VAL A 168 14.15 -14.56 -6.34
N GLU A 169 13.91 -13.30 -5.96
CA GLU A 169 13.83 -12.18 -6.91
C GLU A 169 15.21 -11.89 -7.53
N SER A 170 16.29 -11.97 -6.75
CA SER A 170 17.68 -11.83 -7.20
C SER A 170 18.14 -12.98 -8.11
N ALA A 171 17.59 -14.19 -7.92
CA ALA A 171 17.74 -15.33 -8.82
C ALA A 171 16.96 -15.18 -10.14
N GLY A 172 16.21 -14.09 -10.31
CA GLY A 172 15.48 -13.75 -11.54
C GLY A 172 14.16 -14.50 -11.72
N LEU A 173 13.61 -15.08 -10.65
CA LEU A 173 12.31 -15.72 -10.67
C LEU A 173 11.19 -14.72 -10.36
N VAL A 174 10.07 -14.84 -11.08
CA VAL A 174 8.91 -13.97 -10.83
C VAL A 174 8.16 -14.46 -9.60
N LYS A 175 8.13 -13.62 -8.57
CA LYS A 175 7.29 -13.80 -7.38
C LYS A 175 5.90 -13.20 -7.60
N PHE A 176 4.90 -13.83 -7.00
CA PHE A 176 3.57 -13.29 -6.81
C PHE A 176 3.21 -13.41 -5.33
N ASP A 177 2.71 -12.34 -4.72
CA ASP A 177 2.28 -12.36 -3.32
C ASP A 177 0.76 -12.55 -3.26
N PHE A 178 0.33 -13.82 -3.27
CA PHE A 178 -1.06 -14.27 -3.14
C PHE A 178 -1.48 -14.24 -1.67
N LEU A 179 -1.95 -13.08 -1.22
CA LEU A 179 -2.30 -12.78 0.16
C LEU A 179 -3.64 -13.42 0.54
N GLY A 180 -3.70 -14.08 1.71
CA GLY A 180 -4.94 -14.65 2.25
C GLY A 180 -5.70 -13.64 3.12
N LEU A 181 -6.48 -12.75 2.52
CA LEU A 181 -7.20 -11.71 3.25
C LEU A 181 -8.48 -12.26 3.89
N ARG A 182 -8.43 -12.44 5.22
CA ARG A 182 -9.55 -12.93 6.06
C ARG A 182 -10.87 -12.15 5.81
N THR A 183 -10.79 -10.86 5.52
CA THR A 183 -11.95 -10.01 5.19
C THR A 183 -12.71 -10.47 3.93
N LEU A 184 -12.01 -10.93 2.89
CA LEU A 184 -12.66 -11.42 1.67
C LEU A 184 -13.39 -12.75 1.92
N THR A 185 -12.90 -13.56 2.86
CA THR A 185 -13.62 -14.75 3.35
C THR A 185 -14.89 -14.37 4.09
N ILE A 186 -14.87 -13.35 4.95
CA ILE A 186 -16.07 -12.83 5.65
C ILE A 186 -17.11 -12.34 4.63
N ILE A 187 -16.69 -11.58 3.61
CA ILE A 187 -17.57 -11.07 2.56
C ILE A 187 -18.19 -12.22 1.75
N ASP A 188 -17.39 -13.20 1.31
CA ASP A 188 -17.87 -14.38 0.57
C ASP A 188 -18.88 -15.21 1.40
N TRP A 189 -18.61 -15.47 2.67
CA TRP A 189 -19.54 -16.18 3.55
C TRP A 189 -20.84 -15.40 3.82
N ALA A 190 -20.75 -14.08 4.02
CA ALA A 190 -21.92 -13.23 4.19
C ALA A 190 -22.79 -13.21 2.93
N VAL A 191 -22.19 -12.96 1.75
CA VAL A 191 -22.90 -12.91 0.46
C VAL A 191 -23.53 -14.27 0.11
N ARG A 192 -22.87 -15.40 0.40
CA ARG A 192 -23.47 -16.73 0.23
C ARG A 192 -24.69 -16.96 1.12
N THR A 193 -24.65 -16.49 2.37
CA THR A 193 -25.77 -16.58 3.32
C THR A 193 -26.96 -15.73 2.83
N ILE A 194 -26.70 -14.46 2.49
CA ILE A 194 -27.70 -13.52 1.94
C ILE A 194 -28.30 -14.07 0.65
N ASN A 195 -27.51 -14.63 -0.25
CA ASN A 195 -28.00 -15.17 -1.52
C ASN A 195 -28.80 -16.48 -1.34
N ARG A 196 -28.59 -17.22 -0.26
CA ARG A 196 -29.45 -18.34 0.13
C ARG A 196 -30.80 -17.87 0.65
N GLU A 197 -30.82 -16.81 1.46
CA GLU A 197 -32.05 -16.16 1.96
C GLU A 197 -32.86 -15.57 0.80
N ARG A 198 -32.21 -14.79 -0.07
CA ARG A 198 -32.82 -14.20 -1.28
C ARG A 198 -33.37 -15.26 -2.24
N ALA A 199 -32.67 -16.37 -2.44
CA ALA A 199 -33.17 -17.47 -3.27
C ALA A 199 -34.43 -18.15 -2.69
N VAL A 200 -34.65 -18.09 -1.37
CA VAL A 200 -35.91 -18.53 -0.73
C VAL A 200 -37.00 -17.47 -0.86
N ALA A 201 -36.66 -16.18 -0.83
CA ALA A 201 -37.59 -15.07 -1.05
C ALA A 201 -37.98 -14.85 -2.54
N GLY A 202 -37.24 -15.43 -3.49
CA GLY A 202 -37.41 -15.21 -4.93
C GLY A 202 -36.71 -13.94 -5.45
N GLU A 203 -35.81 -13.35 -4.67
CA GLU A 203 -35.06 -12.14 -5.02
C GLU A 203 -33.82 -12.43 -5.88
N PRO A 204 -33.36 -11.47 -6.70
CA PRO A 204 -32.10 -11.59 -7.43
C PRO A 204 -30.89 -11.65 -6.47
N PRO A 205 -29.85 -12.44 -6.80
CA PRO A 205 -28.66 -12.55 -5.98
C PRO A 205 -27.96 -11.19 -5.84
N LEU A 206 -27.51 -10.89 -4.62
CA LEU A 206 -26.62 -9.79 -4.31
C LEU A 206 -25.23 -10.06 -4.93
N ASP A 207 -24.75 -9.08 -5.69
CA ASP A 207 -23.35 -8.93 -6.07
C ASP A 207 -22.73 -7.76 -5.29
N ILE A 208 -21.65 -8.03 -4.56
CA ILE A 208 -20.92 -7.04 -3.76
C ILE A 208 -20.06 -6.09 -4.61
N GLY A 209 -19.86 -6.41 -5.90
CA GLY A 209 -19.16 -5.56 -6.86
C GLY A 209 -19.98 -4.38 -7.40
N THR A 210 -21.31 -4.40 -7.21
CA THR A 210 -22.26 -3.44 -7.82
C THR A 210 -23.07 -2.63 -6.80
N ILE A 211 -22.70 -2.65 -5.51
CA ILE A 211 -23.38 -1.86 -4.47
C ILE A 211 -23.20 -0.34 -4.68
N PRO A 212 -24.21 0.49 -4.33
CA PRO A 212 -24.07 1.95 -4.30
C PRO A 212 -23.03 2.38 -3.26
N LEU A 213 -22.29 3.46 -3.52
CA LEU A 213 -21.21 3.97 -2.67
C LEU A 213 -21.62 5.18 -1.81
N ASP A 214 -22.88 5.58 -1.92
CA ASP A 214 -23.57 6.73 -1.32
C ASP A 214 -24.70 6.30 -0.35
N ASP A 215 -24.65 5.06 0.17
CA ASP A 215 -25.72 4.49 1.00
C ASP A 215 -25.87 5.20 2.35
N VAL A 216 -26.94 5.99 2.48
CA VAL A 216 -27.21 6.82 3.68
C VAL A 216 -27.26 5.99 4.96
N LEU A 217 -27.79 4.78 4.93
CA LEU A 217 -27.90 3.92 6.11
C LEU A 217 -26.52 3.43 6.59
N ALA A 218 -25.62 3.07 5.65
CA ALA A 218 -24.25 2.69 5.95
C ALA A 218 -23.46 3.85 6.58
N PHE A 219 -23.60 5.06 6.02
CA PHE A 219 -23.00 6.26 6.61
C PHE A 219 -23.62 6.61 7.98
N ASP A 220 -24.91 6.36 8.20
CA ASP A 220 -25.55 6.53 9.50
C ASP A 220 -25.04 5.54 10.56
N LEU A 221 -24.78 4.28 10.21
CA LEU A 221 -24.15 3.31 11.11
C LEU A 221 -22.70 3.72 11.44
N LEU A 222 -21.98 4.26 10.46
CA LEU A 222 -20.63 4.80 10.62
C LEU A 222 -20.62 6.04 11.53
N LYS A 223 -21.52 7.01 11.32
CA LYS A 223 -21.73 8.20 12.17
C LYS A 223 -22.08 7.86 13.62
N ARG A 224 -22.67 6.69 13.87
CA ARG A 224 -22.96 6.15 15.22
C ARG A 224 -21.77 5.41 15.85
N HIS A 225 -20.59 5.43 15.21
CA HIS A 225 -19.33 4.85 15.70
C HIS A 225 -19.38 3.31 15.85
N GLN A 226 -20.31 2.65 15.15
CA GLN A 226 -20.59 1.22 15.30
C GLN A 226 -19.68 0.36 14.41
N THR A 227 -18.38 0.68 14.34
CA THR A 227 -17.41 0.05 13.44
C THR A 227 -16.68 -1.18 13.99
N THR A 228 -17.12 -1.75 15.12
CA THR A 228 -16.64 -3.07 15.54
C THR A 228 -16.89 -4.07 14.41
N ALA A 229 -15.90 -4.86 14.02
CA ALA A 229 -15.89 -5.76 12.85
C ALA A 229 -15.93 -5.10 11.45
N VAL A 230 -15.89 -3.76 11.33
CA VAL A 230 -15.76 -3.08 10.02
C VAL A 230 -14.28 -2.94 9.69
N PHE A 231 -13.87 -3.48 8.54
CA PHE A 231 -12.45 -3.65 8.18
C PHE A 231 -11.66 -2.34 8.24
N GLN A 232 -10.45 -2.38 8.82
CA GLN A 232 -9.58 -1.25 9.16
C GLN A 232 -10.18 -0.19 10.13
N LEU A 233 -11.49 -0.18 10.39
CA LEU A 233 -12.18 0.84 11.18
C LEU A 233 -12.45 0.45 12.65
N GLU A 234 -11.96 -0.72 13.10
CA GLU A 234 -12.37 -1.35 14.37
C GLU A 234 -11.82 -0.73 15.66
N SER A 235 -10.65 -0.07 15.60
CA SER A 235 -9.88 0.31 16.80
C SER A 235 -10.52 1.45 17.61
N SER A 236 -10.20 1.54 18.90
CA SER A 236 -10.77 2.57 19.80
C SER A 236 -10.46 4.00 19.33
N GLY A 237 -9.20 4.29 19.00
CA GLY A 237 -8.81 5.61 18.47
C GLY A 237 -9.45 5.93 17.11
N MET A 238 -9.70 4.92 16.27
CA MET A 238 -10.39 5.10 14.99
C MET A 238 -11.89 5.34 15.19
N LYS A 239 -12.52 4.62 16.12
CA LYS A 239 -13.92 4.87 16.54
C LYS A 239 -14.10 6.28 17.09
N ASP A 240 -13.14 6.77 17.87
CA ASP A 240 -13.15 8.16 18.33
C ASP A 240 -12.94 9.16 17.19
N LEU A 241 -11.98 8.90 16.28
CA LEU A 241 -11.78 9.71 15.09
C LEU A 241 -13.09 9.81 14.26
N ILE A 242 -13.78 8.69 14.05
CA ILE A 242 -15.10 8.62 13.40
C ILE A 242 -16.16 9.39 14.19
N ARG A 243 -16.17 9.27 15.52
CA ARG A 243 -17.07 10.03 16.41
C ARG A 243 -16.92 11.52 16.25
N ARG A 244 -15.68 12.02 16.22
CA ARG A 244 -15.37 13.44 16.06
C ARG A 244 -15.62 13.91 14.63
N LEU A 245 -15.28 13.10 13.62
CA LEU A 245 -15.40 13.45 12.20
C LEU A 245 -16.83 13.45 11.67
N GLN A 246 -17.68 12.48 12.07
CA GLN A 246 -18.99 12.25 11.44
C GLN A 246 -18.89 12.11 9.90
N PRO A 247 -18.24 11.04 9.40
CA PRO A 247 -18.12 10.79 7.96
C PRO A 247 -19.49 10.60 7.30
N ASP A 248 -19.69 11.14 6.10
CA ASP A 248 -20.94 11.09 5.36
C ASP A 248 -20.81 10.83 3.85
N CYS A 249 -19.59 10.74 3.31
CA CYS A 249 -19.31 10.26 1.96
C CYS A 249 -18.17 9.21 1.93
N PHE A 250 -18.00 8.53 0.79
CA PHE A 250 -16.98 7.48 0.65
C PHE A 250 -15.54 8.03 0.79
N GLU A 251 -15.32 9.26 0.36
CA GLU A 251 -14.04 9.98 0.44
C GLU A 251 -13.61 10.18 1.89
N ASP A 252 -14.54 10.36 2.84
CA ASP A 252 -14.20 10.39 4.26
C ASP A 252 -13.66 9.03 4.75
N ILE A 253 -14.10 7.90 4.20
CA ILE A 253 -13.60 6.56 4.56
C ILE A 253 -12.15 6.40 4.06
N VAL A 254 -11.87 6.87 2.84
CA VAL A 254 -10.49 6.99 2.33
C VAL A 254 -9.66 7.89 3.25
N ALA A 255 -10.24 9.00 3.71
CA ALA A 255 -9.56 9.98 4.56
C ALA A 255 -9.24 9.41 5.94
N LEU A 256 -10.19 8.73 6.58
CA LEU A 256 -10.02 8.06 7.88
C LEU A 256 -8.82 7.11 7.89
N VAL A 257 -8.68 6.27 6.85
CA VAL A 257 -7.58 5.29 6.69
C VAL A 257 -6.22 5.96 6.41
N ALA A 258 -6.22 7.20 5.90
CA ALA A 258 -5.02 8.03 5.78
C ALA A 258 -4.68 8.77 7.09
N LEU A 259 -5.68 9.36 7.75
CA LEU A 259 -5.55 10.14 8.99
C LEU A 259 -5.18 9.30 10.21
N PHE A 260 -5.64 8.06 10.31
CA PHE A 260 -5.41 7.23 11.50
C PHE A 260 -4.01 6.57 11.50
N ARG A 261 -2.97 7.41 11.55
CA ARG A 261 -1.55 7.02 11.53
C ARG A 261 -0.76 7.89 12.52
N PRO A 262 0.34 7.39 13.12
CA PRO A 262 1.03 8.09 14.19
C PRO A 262 1.49 9.52 13.85
N GLY A 263 1.95 9.76 12.62
CA GLY A 263 2.36 11.10 12.15
C GLY A 263 1.19 12.10 12.13
N PRO A 264 0.15 11.89 11.30
CA PRO A 264 -1.03 12.75 11.27
C PRO A 264 -1.68 12.98 12.65
N LEU A 265 -1.84 11.93 13.47
CA LEU A 265 -2.41 12.02 14.83
C LEU A 265 -1.60 12.93 15.76
N GLN A 266 -0.25 12.93 15.65
CA GLN A 266 0.62 13.79 16.45
C GLN A 266 0.77 15.22 15.89
N SER A 267 0.23 15.50 14.69
CA SER A 267 0.53 16.72 13.94
C SER A 267 -0.46 17.88 14.13
N GLY A 268 -1.60 17.62 14.79
CA GLY A 268 -2.77 18.52 14.90
C GLY A 268 -3.77 18.39 13.74
N MET A 269 -3.32 17.94 12.56
CA MET A 269 -4.09 17.95 11.30
C MET A 269 -5.43 17.20 11.35
N VAL A 270 -5.55 16.17 12.19
CA VAL A 270 -6.81 15.44 12.42
C VAL A 270 -7.91 16.38 12.89
N ASP A 271 -7.58 17.30 13.80
CA ASP A 271 -8.52 18.19 14.46
C ASP A 271 -8.91 19.34 13.51
N ASP A 272 -7.96 19.85 12.73
CA ASP A 272 -8.21 20.79 11.63
C ASP A 272 -9.22 20.23 10.61
N PHE A 273 -9.05 18.98 10.18
CA PHE A 273 -9.95 18.33 9.22
C PHE A 273 -11.38 18.23 9.78
N ILE A 274 -11.50 17.81 11.04
CA ILE A 274 -12.77 17.67 11.76
C ILE A 274 -13.49 19.02 11.89
N ASP A 275 -12.82 20.05 12.42
CA ASP A 275 -13.50 21.32 12.71
C ASP A 275 -13.81 22.14 11.45
N ARG A 276 -13.04 21.97 10.37
CA ARG A 276 -13.37 22.52 9.05
C ARG A 276 -14.54 21.81 8.39
N LYS A 277 -14.61 20.47 8.43
CA LYS A 277 -15.78 19.72 7.94
C LYS A 277 -17.07 20.17 8.64
N HIS A 278 -17.03 20.35 9.96
CA HIS A 278 -18.18 20.75 10.77
C HIS A 278 -18.48 22.26 10.72
N GLY A 279 -17.74 23.06 9.95
CA GLY A 279 -17.90 24.52 9.89
C GLY A 279 -17.62 25.26 11.21
N ARG A 280 -16.98 24.59 12.18
CA ARG A 280 -16.55 25.19 13.46
C ARG A 280 -15.29 26.03 13.28
N ALA A 281 -14.38 25.54 12.43
CA ALA A 281 -13.32 26.33 11.83
C ALA A 281 -13.74 26.73 10.41
N ARG A 282 -13.28 27.89 9.95
CA ARG A 282 -13.47 28.30 8.55
C ARG A 282 -12.64 27.40 7.64
N ILE A 283 -13.23 26.95 6.53
CA ILE A 283 -12.47 26.25 5.47
C ILE A 283 -11.57 27.27 4.78
N GLU A 284 -10.34 27.40 5.26
CA GLU A 284 -9.33 28.28 4.69
C GLU A 284 -8.38 27.46 3.81
N TYR A 285 -8.56 27.62 2.49
CA TYR A 285 -7.59 27.17 1.51
C TYR A 285 -6.39 28.11 1.54
N PRO A 286 -5.16 27.63 1.76
CA PRO A 286 -3.97 28.48 1.79
C PRO A 286 -3.74 29.30 0.51
N HIS A 287 -4.32 28.87 -0.62
CA HIS A 287 -4.45 29.69 -1.82
C HIS A 287 -5.74 29.33 -2.58
N PRO A 288 -6.46 30.28 -3.22
CA PRO A 288 -7.73 30.00 -3.90
C PRO A 288 -7.65 28.92 -4.98
N THR A 289 -6.52 28.78 -5.68
CA THR A 289 -6.36 27.74 -6.71
C THR A 289 -6.27 26.32 -6.15
N LEU A 290 -6.01 26.16 -4.84
CA LEU A 290 -5.99 24.86 -4.18
C LEU A 290 -7.39 24.38 -3.75
N ALA A 291 -8.43 25.20 -3.94
CA ALA A 291 -9.80 24.84 -3.59
C ALA A 291 -10.22 23.51 -4.21
N THR A 292 -10.09 23.32 -5.53
CA THR A 292 -10.55 22.11 -6.23
C THR A 292 -9.90 20.82 -5.72
N ILE A 293 -8.62 20.88 -5.33
CA ILE A 293 -7.83 19.70 -4.91
C ILE A 293 -8.06 19.36 -3.44
N LEU A 294 -8.24 20.39 -2.62
CA LEU A 294 -8.41 20.26 -1.18
C LEU A 294 -9.89 20.29 -0.75
N GLN A 295 -10.83 20.51 -1.67
CA GLN A 295 -12.27 20.45 -1.43
C GLN A 295 -12.71 19.05 -0.92
N PRO A 296 -12.25 17.91 -1.49
CA PRO A 296 -12.51 16.57 -0.94
C PRO A 296 -11.94 16.32 0.46
N THR A 297 -11.11 17.22 1.00
CA THR A 297 -10.46 17.12 2.31
C THR A 297 -10.54 18.42 3.11
N TYR A 298 -11.55 19.25 2.86
CA TYR A 298 -11.88 20.47 3.63
C TYR A 298 -10.68 21.43 3.83
N GLY A 299 -9.83 21.59 2.82
CA GLY A 299 -8.65 22.47 2.88
C GLY A 299 -7.39 21.82 3.47
N VAL A 300 -7.39 20.52 3.75
CA VAL A 300 -6.31 19.79 4.46
C VAL A 300 -5.54 18.86 3.52
N ILE A 301 -4.21 18.89 3.58
CA ILE A 301 -3.32 18.10 2.71
C ILE A 301 -3.19 16.67 3.25
N LEU A 302 -3.91 15.71 2.70
CA LEU A 302 -3.99 14.36 3.27
C LEU A 302 -3.36 13.26 2.40
N TYR A 303 -3.64 13.26 1.09
CA TYR A 303 -3.20 12.17 0.21
C TYR A 303 -1.83 12.43 -0.43
N GLN A 304 -1.22 11.34 -0.89
CA GLN A 304 0.00 11.41 -1.69
C GLN A 304 -0.31 12.13 -3.00
N GLU A 305 -1.40 11.70 -3.62
CA GLU A 305 -2.10 12.25 -4.79
C GLU A 305 -2.50 13.73 -4.61
N GLN A 306 -2.77 14.17 -3.38
CA GLN A 306 -3.02 15.60 -3.11
C GLN A 306 -1.74 16.41 -2.96
N VAL A 307 -0.71 15.94 -2.25
CA VAL A 307 0.62 16.61 -2.29
C VAL A 307 1.08 16.77 -3.74
N MET A 308 0.80 15.75 -4.55
CA MET A 308 1.04 15.72 -5.97
C MET A 308 0.27 16.83 -6.71
N GLN A 309 -1.05 16.85 -6.63
CA GLN A 309 -1.92 17.84 -7.28
C GLN A 309 -1.76 19.29 -6.74
N ILE A 310 -1.48 19.47 -5.45
CA ILE A 310 -1.23 20.80 -4.84
C ILE A 310 0.03 21.41 -5.43
N ALA A 311 1.09 20.61 -5.50
CA ALA A 311 2.32 21.01 -6.13
C ALA A 311 2.06 21.30 -7.62
N GLN A 312 1.23 20.51 -8.31
CA GLN A 312 0.78 20.74 -9.70
C GLN A 312 0.07 22.06 -9.95
N VAL A 313 -0.90 22.43 -9.13
CA VAL A 313 -1.72 23.62 -9.38
C VAL A 313 -1.11 24.90 -8.78
N LEU A 314 -0.52 24.85 -7.58
CA LEU A 314 0.09 26.04 -6.97
C LEU A 314 1.46 26.35 -7.55
N ALA A 315 2.41 25.44 -7.44
CA ALA A 315 3.82 25.68 -7.77
C ALA A 315 4.19 25.21 -9.19
N GLY A 316 3.39 24.32 -9.76
CA GLY A 316 3.66 23.71 -11.05
C GLY A 316 4.56 22.48 -11.00
N TYR A 317 4.15 21.42 -10.29
CA TYR A 317 4.75 20.07 -10.39
C TYR A 317 3.90 19.07 -11.25
N THR A 318 4.44 18.08 -11.99
CA THR A 318 3.65 17.10 -12.78
C THR A 318 2.68 16.24 -11.95
N LEU A 319 1.96 15.29 -12.56
CA LEU A 319 1.44 14.16 -11.79
C LEU A 319 2.60 13.23 -11.32
N GLY A 320 3.56 12.84 -12.17
CA GLY A 320 4.87 12.31 -11.73
C GLY A 320 5.69 13.28 -10.83
N GLY A 321 5.40 14.57 -10.89
CA GLY A 321 6.09 15.67 -10.23
C GLY A 321 6.39 15.58 -8.72
N ALA A 322 5.60 16.27 -7.93
CA ALA A 322 4.59 15.53 -7.18
C ALA A 322 5.03 14.14 -6.68
N ASP A 323 5.04 13.15 -7.57
CA ASP A 323 5.43 11.77 -7.31
C ASP A 323 6.88 11.64 -6.79
N LEU A 324 7.87 12.41 -7.27
CA LEU A 324 9.17 12.52 -6.60
C LEU A 324 9.33 13.63 -5.57
N LEU A 325 8.66 14.78 -5.65
CA LEU A 325 8.68 15.82 -4.60
C LEU A 325 8.58 15.15 -3.23
N ARG A 326 7.51 14.38 -3.17
CA ARG A 326 7.00 13.62 -2.06
C ARG A 326 7.94 12.41 -1.76
N ARG A 327 8.80 11.91 -2.69
CA ARG A 327 9.89 10.92 -2.36
C ARG A 327 11.08 11.56 -1.68
N ALA A 328 11.45 12.79 -2.04
CA ALA A 328 12.54 13.48 -1.38
C ALA A 328 12.17 13.69 0.10
N MET A 329 10.94 14.17 0.31
CA MET A 329 10.28 14.29 1.61
C MET A 329 10.24 12.93 2.36
N GLY A 330 9.76 11.87 1.71
CA GLY A 330 9.74 10.52 2.29
C GLY A 330 11.11 9.93 2.64
N LYS A 331 12.19 10.32 1.93
CA LYS A 331 13.58 9.92 2.24
C LYS A 331 14.28 10.83 3.26
N LYS A 332 13.68 11.97 3.62
CA LYS A 332 14.20 12.97 4.59
C LYS A 332 15.63 13.41 4.30
N ASP A 333 15.90 13.71 3.03
CA ASP A 333 17.22 14.14 2.52
C ASP A 333 17.33 15.69 2.55
N PRO A 334 18.11 16.29 3.47
CA PRO A 334 18.02 17.74 3.75
C PRO A 334 18.43 18.64 2.58
N GLU A 335 19.40 18.22 1.76
CA GLU A 335 19.85 19.02 0.61
C GLU A 335 18.80 19.04 -0.52
N LYS A 336 18.02 17.96 -0.66
CA LYS A 336 16.89 17.95 -1.59
C LYS A 336 15.76 18.85 -1.09
N MET A 337 15.40 18.72 0.19
CA MET A 337 14.30 19.48 0.79
C MET A 337 14.45 20.99 0.67
N ALA A 338 15.64 21.52 0.99
CA ALA A 338 15.92 22.95 0.88
C ALA A 338 15.77 23.48 -0.56
N LYS A 339 16.07 22.65 -1.56
CA LYS A 339 16.08 23.03 -2.98
C LYS A 339 14.72 22.83 -3.66
N GLU A 340 13.87 21.96 -3.10
CA GLU A 340 12.44 21.91 -3.40
C GLU A 340 11.69 23.12 -2.87
N ARG A 341 11.93 23.49 -1.61
CA ARG A 341 11.31 24.64 -0.95
C ARG A 341 11.45 25.92 -1.77
N ASP A 342 12.68 26.20 -2.19
CA ASP A 342 13.04 27.38 -2.97
C ASP A 342 12.44 27.38 -4.39
N GLY A 343 12.26 26.21 -5.01
CA GLY A 343 11.58 26.09 -6.30
C GLY A 343 10.05 26.20 -6.18
N PHE A 344 9.45 25.61 -5.16
CA PHE A 344 8.00 25.67 -4.90
C PHE A 344 7.54 27.11 -4.67
N VAL A 345 8.26 27.86 -3.83
CA VAL A 345 8.00 29.29 -3.58
C VAL A 345 8.06 30.11 -4.87
N LYS A 346 9.05 29.85 -5.74
CA LYS A 346 9.21 30.57 -7.01
C LYS A 346 8.15 30.19 -8.05
N GLY A 347 7.74 28.92 -8.09
CA GLY A 347 6.65 28.46 -8.95
C GLY A 347 5.30 29.09 -8.57
N ALA A 348 5.00 29.15 -7.28
CA ALA A 348 3.80 29.77 -6.74
C ALA A 348 3.80 31.30 -6.95
N ALA A 349 4.92 31.98 -6.68
CA ALA A 349 5.09 33.40 -6.98
C ALA A 349 4.89 33.74 -8.47
N ALA A 350 5.35 32.87 -9.37
CA ALA A 350 5.13 33.01 -10.81
C ALA A 350 3.65 32.79 -11.23
N ARG A 351 2.85 32.12 -10.40
CA ARG A 351 1.41 31.89 -10.57
C ARG A 351 0.53 32.84 -9.73
N GLN A 352 1.09 33.99 -9.32
CA GLN A 352 0.41 35.06 -8.57
C GLN A 352 -0.03 34.68 -7.14
N ALA A 353 0.44 33.54 -6.60
CA ALA A 353 0.35 33.27 -5.18
C ALA A 353 1.45 34.06 -4.43
N ASP A 354 1.14 34.54 -3.23
CA ASP A 354 2.10 35.31 -2.42
C ASP A 354 3.31 34.44 -1.98
N PRO A 355 4.56 34.96 -1.98
CA PRO A 355 5.75 34.16 -1.66
C PRO A 355 5.84 33.67 -0.21
N GLU A 356 5.36 34.43 0.79
CA GLU A 356 5.35 33.97 2.19
C GLU A 356 4.31 32.86 2.36
N THR A 357 3.13 33.08 1.79
CA THR A 357 2.03 32.10 1.70
C THR A 357 2.50 30.81 1.01
N ALA A 358 3.26 30.92 -0.08
CA ALA A 358 3.83 29.77 -0.77
C ALA A 358 4.86 29.00 0.06
N SER A 359 5.71 29.70 0.83
CA SER A 359 6.68 29.05 1.73
C SER A 359 5.97 28.31 2.85
N TYR A 360 4.91 28.92 3.41
CA TYR A 360 4.05 28.30 4.42
C TYR A 360 3.34 27.04 3.88
N ILE A 361 2.86 27.06 2.63
CA ILE A 361 2.28 25.88 1.98
C ILE A 361 3.35 24.80 1.77
N PHE A 362 4.59 25.17 1.39
CA PHE A 362 5.66 24.17 1.30
C PHE A 362 5.98 23.54 2.66
N ASP A 363 6.05 24.34 3.74
CA ASP A 363 6.34 23.84 5.08
C ASP A 363 5.26 22.86 5.57
N LEU A 364 4.00 23.13 5.23
CA LEU A 364 2.90 22.18 5.41
C LEU A 364 3.14 20.89 4.60
N ILE A 365 3.44 21.00 3.30
CA ILE A 365 3.71 19.82 2.45
C ILE A 365 4.91 19.02 2.98
N GLU A 366 6.02 19.65 3.36
CA GLU A 366 7.19 18.98 3.95
C GLU A 366 6.82 18.22 5.23
N LYS A 367 6.04 18.84 6.12
CA LYS A 367 5.50 18.22 7.35
C LYS A 367 4.62 17.00 7.06
N PHE A 368 3.95 16.91 5.90
CA PHE A 368 3.04 15.82 5.54
C PHE A 368 3.59 14.78 4.56
N ALA A 369 4.54 15.16 3.70
CA ALA A 369 5.02 14.33 2.61
C ALA A 369 6.19 13.39 3.00
N GLY A 370 6.70 13.54 4.23
CA GLY A 370 7.49 12.50 4.91
C GLY A 370 6.76 11.15 5.08
N TYR A 371 5.52 11.02 4.59
CA TYR A 371 4.61 9.90 4.80
C TYR A 371 4.02 9.29 3.48
N GLY A 372 4.78 9.26 2.36
CA GLY A 372 4.43 8.52 1.12
C GLY A 372 5.61 8.17 0.18
N PHE A 373 5.44 7.47 -0.99
CA PHE A 373 6.59 7.08 -1.87
C PHE A 373 6.38 6.82 -3.41
N ASN A 374 7.13 7.49 -4.34
CA ASN A 374 6.86 7.61 -5.81
C ASN A 374 7.97 8.23 -6.86
N LYS A 375 7.83 8.72 -8.13
CA LYS A 375 8.88 8.47 -9.26
C LYS A 375 8.97 9.41 -10.57
N CYS A 376 10.17 9.81 -11.19
CA CYS A 376 10.42 10.77 -12.40
C CYS A 376 11.75 10.83 -13.34
N VAL A 377 11.76 11.49 -14.56
CA VAL A 377 12.92 11.89 -15.50
C VAL A 377 13.46 13.31 -15.24
N HIS A 378 14.63 13.70 -15.78
CA HIS A 378 15.25 15.04 -15.73
C HIS A 378 14.74 16.10 -16.74
N GLY A 379 14.77 17.39 -16.36
CA GLY A 379 14.19 18.51 -17.10
C GLY A 379 14.84 18.96 -18.41
N ASN A 380 16.14 18.70 -18.60
CA ASN A 380 16.80 18.96 -19.90
C ASN A 380 16.51 17.86 -20.95
N THR A 381 15.58 16.95 -20.67
CA THR A 381 15.07 16.01 -21.66
C THR A 381 14.24 16.78 -22.69
N VAL A 382 14.49 16.52 -23.97
CA VAL A 382 13.88 17.16 -25.14
C VAL A 382 12.76 16.28 -25.69
N ILE A 383 11.62 16.89 -25.97
CA ILE A 383 10.46 16.31 -26.64
C ILE A 383 10.16 17.10 -27.92
N MET A 384 9.55 16.41 -28.90
CA MET A 384 9.24 16.97 -30.21
C MET A 384 7.74 17.20 -30.35
N GLU A 385 7.36 18.43 -30.64
CA GLU A 385 5.99 18.82 -30.98
C GLU A 385 5.58 18.16 -32.30
N ALA A 386 4.68 17.17 -32.23
CA ALA A 386 4.33 16.34 -33.39
C ALA A 386 3.65 17.13 -34.52
N THR A 387 2.96 18.23 -34.20
CA THR A 387 2.32 19.10 -35.20
C THR A 387 3.31 20.04 -35.88
N THR A 388 4.05 20.85 -35.09
CA THR A 388 4.95 21.89 -35.63
C THR A 388 6.32 21.36 -36.02
N GLY A 389 6.78 20.25 -35.43
CA GLY A 389 8.14 19.73 -35.54
C GLY A 389 9.14 20.34 -34.55
N LYS A 390 8.71 21.29 -33.70
CA LYS A 390 9.57 22.02 -32.75
C LYS A 390 10.12 21.10 -31.65
N GLU A 391 11.43 21.14 -31.41
CA GLU A 391 12.03 20.59 -30.20
C GLU A 391 11.88 21.58 -29.02
N ILE A 392 11.51 21.05 -27.85
CA ILE A 392 11.41 21.81 -26.58
C ILE A 392 11.87 20.91 -25.43
N THR A 393 12.50 21.45 -24.39
CA THR A 393 12.74 20.66 -23.16
C THR A 393 11.47 20.55 -22.33
N ILE A 394 11.30 19.47 -21.58
CA ILE A 394 10.15 19.31 -20.67
C ILE A 394 10.10 20.49 -19.68
N ALA A 395 11.25 20.93 -19.16
CA ALA A 395 11.35 22.12 -18.32
C ALA A 395 10.91 23.42 -19.02
N ALA A 396 11.18 23.60 -20.32
CA ALA A 396 10.75 24.80 -21.06
C ALA A 396 9.27 24.75 -21.47
N LEU A 397 8.70 23.56 -21.68
CA LEU A 397 7.27 23.39 -21.89
C LEU A 397 6.50 23.63 -20.59
N PHE A 398 6.99 23.13 -19.46
CA PHE A 398 6.46 23.47 -18.14
C PHE A 398 6.49 24.98 -17.88
N GLN A 399 7.62 25.65 -18.11
CA GLN A 399 7.76 27.09 -17.87
C GLN A 399 6.81 27.95 -18.74
N LYS A 400 6.29 27.40 -19.84
CA LYS A 400 5.31 28.06 -20.72
C LYS A 400 4.25 27.06 -21.21
N PRO A 401 3.28 26.71 -20.33
CA PRO A 401 2.23 25.76 -20.68
C PRO A 401 1.45 26.24 -21.89
N ARG A 402 1.20 25.32 -22.82
CA ARG A 402 0.47 25.53 -24.07
C ARG A 402 -0.04 24.18 -24.55
N GLU A 403 -1.06 24.17 -25.40
CA GLU A 403 -1.46 22.92 -26.06
C GLU A 403 -0.27 22.34 -26.82
N PHE A 404 0.00 21.06 -26.54
CA PHE A 404 1.17 20.36 -27.04
C PHE A 404 0.80 18.92 -27.37
N SER A 405 1.31 18.41 -28.47
CA SER A 405 1.09 17.03 -28.90
C SER A 405 2.42 16.37 -29.19
N ILE A 406 2.58 15.12 -28.75
CA ILE A 406 3.82 14.35 -28.87
C ILE A 406 3.55 12.99 -29.50
N HIS A 407 4.63 12.28 -29.81
CA HIS A 407 4.56 10.90 -30.26
C HIS A 407 4.49 9.97 -29.06
N ALA A 408 3.37 9.26 -28.91
CA ALA A 408 3.21 8.10 -28.04
C ALA A 408 3.34 6.82 -28.87
N LEU A 409 3.61 5.69 -28.22
CA LEU A 409 3.68 4.37 -28.84
C LEU A 409 2.41 3.59 -28.51
N ASP A 410 1.65 3.17 -29.53
CA ASP A 410 0.46 2.33 -29.31
C ASP A 410 0.82 0.84 -29.09
N ASP A 411 -0.18 0.03 -28.72
CA ASP A 411 -0.03 -1.42 -28.53
C ASP A 411 0.38 -2.19 -29.80
N THR A 412 0.24 -1.59 -30.98
CA THR A 412 0.72 -2.17 -32.25
C THR A 412 2.21 -1.88 -32.49
N GLY A 413 2.81 -0.99 -31.69
CA GLY A 413 4.18 -0.53 -31.87
C GLY A 413 4.33 0.53 -32.97
N LYS A 414 3.25 1.25 -33.29
CA LYS A 414 3.24 2.42 -34.16
C LYS A 414 3.28 3.70 -33.33
N LEU A 415 3.82 4.78 -33.93
CA LEU A 415 3.91 6.07 -33.25
C LEU A 415 2.70 6.95 -33.58
N GLN A 416 1.84 7.15 -32.59
CA GLN A 416 0.63 7.94 -32.68
C GLN A 416 0.85 9.35 -32.14
N ILE A 417 0.10 10.32 -32.66
CA ILE A 417 0.04 11.66 -32.07
C ILE A 417 -0.95 11.62 -30.90
N ARG A 418 -0.48 12.00 -29.71
CA ARG A 418 -1.31 12.19 -28.52
C ARG A 418 -1.15 13.60 -27.98
N ARG A 419 -2.22 14.12 -27.39
CA ARG A 419 -2.17 15.35 -26.58
C ARG A 419 -1.48 15.02 -25.26
N VAL A 420 -0.65 15.95 -24.81
CA VAL A 420 -0.20 15.96 -23.43
C VAL A 420 -1.28 16.64 -22.62
N SER A 421 -1.85 15.94 -21.63
CA SER A 421 -2.87 16.51 -20.76
C SER A 421 -2.25 17.41 -19.69
N ASP A 422 -1.04 17.10 -19.19
CA ASP A 422 -0.28 18.03 -18.35
C ASP A 422 1.28 17.88 -18.41
N VAL A 423 2.00 19.00 -18.21
CA VAL A 423 3.47 19.14 -18.31
C VAL A 423 4.03 20.07 -17.24
N VAL A 424 4.64 19.53 -16.18
CA VAL A 424 4.85 20.31 -14.94
C VAL A 424 6.03 19.68 -14.09
N TRP A 425 6.68 20.34 -13.09
CA TRP A 425 8.01 20.00 -12.46
C TRP A 425 8.02 18.88 -11.37
N ASN A 426 9.13 18.55 -10.67
CA ASN A 426 9.19 17.47 -9.66
C ASN A 426 9.67 17.75 -8.26
N GLY A 427 10.89 18.24 -8.11
CA GLY A 427 11.78 17.39 -7.31
C GLY A 427 13.19 17.37 -7.84
N GLN A 428 14.12 17.27 -6.91
CA GLN A 428 15.53 17.10 -7.19
C GLN A 428 16.02 15.80 -6.59
N GLN A 429 16.38 14.87 -7.48
CA GLN A 429 16.38 13.45 -7.13
C GLN A 429 17.59 12.71 -7.68
N PRO A 430 17.91 11.51 -7.14
CA PRO A 430 19.05 10.71 -7.57
C PRO A 430 18.80 10.23 -9.01
N VAL A 431 19.46 10.89 -9.96
CA VAL A 431 19.32 10.62 -11.40
C VAL A 431 20.56 9.94 -11.97
N PHE A 432 20.32 9.19 -13.03
CA PHE A 432 21.28 8.38 -13.77
C PHE A 432 21.19 8.80 -15.24
N GLU A 433 22.33 8.97 -15.91
CA GLU A 433 22.39 9.16 -17.36
C GLU A 433 22.49 7.79 -18.04
N LEU A 434 21.43 7.42 -18.76
CA LEU A 434 21.44 6.29 -19.67
C LEU A 434 21.92 6.79 -21.04
N THR A 435 23.00 6.22 -21.55
CA THR A 435 23.53 6.45 -22.90
C THR A 435 23.32 5.22 -23.77
N THR A 436 22.89 5.41 -25.02
CA THR A 436 22.58 4.33 -25.96
C THR A 436 23.64 4.14 -27.05
N ALA A 437 23.58 3.03 -27.78
CA ALA A 437 24.51 2.68 -28.86
C ALA A 437 24.28 3.42 -30.19
N LEU A 438 23.24 4.27 -30.30
CA LEU A 438 23.13 5.37 -31.27
C LEU A 438 23.80 6.67 -30.78
N GLY A 439 24.20 6.76 -29.52
CA GLY A 439 24.69 7.98 -28.88
C GLY A 439 23.59 8.89 -28.34
N LYS A 440 22.33 8.42 -28.28
CA LYS A 440 21.25 9.12 -27.57
C LYS A 440 21.53 9.06 -26.08
N ARG A 441 21.09 10.07 -25.33
CA ARG A 441 21.23 10.13 -23.88
C ARG A 441 19.95 10.61 -23.25
N ILE A 442 19.58 10.05 -22.12
CA ILE A 442 18.48 10.54 -21.27
C ILE A 442 18.94 10.50 -19.82
N THR A 443 18.42 11.40 -18.99
CA THR A 443 18.74 11.43 -17.56
C THR A 443 17.45 11.26 -16.79
N ALA A 444 17.42 10.30 -15.86
CA ALA A 444 16.20 9.97 -15.14
C ALA A 444 16.50 9.26 -13.82
N THR A 445 15.53 9.12 -12.91
CA THR A 445 15.81 8.46 -11.61
C THR A 445 16.15 6.98 -11.74
N ALA A 446 16.67 6.36 -10.65
CA ALA A 446 16.97 4.92 -10.56
C ALA A 446 15.79 4.03 -11.02
N ASN A 447 14.63 4.30 -10.44
CA ASN A 447 13.59 5.03 -11.16
C ASN A 447 13.27 4.48 -12.58
N HIS A 448 13.42 5.31 -13.62
CA HIS A 448 12.45 5.60 -14.69
C HIS A 448 12.38 4.68 -15.95
N PRO A 449 11.17 4.40 -16.53
CA PRO A 449 10.81 3.60 -17.69
C PRO A 449 11.58 3.67 -18.96
N PHE A 450 11.74 2.47 -19.52
CA PHE A 450 12.18 2.24 -20.87
C PHE A 450 11.46 1.02 -21.43
N ARG A 451 10.82 1.19 -22.58
CA ARG A 451 10.15 0.09 -23.28
C ARG A 451 11.21 -0.88 -23.83
N ALA A 452 11.27 -2.10 -23.31
CA ALA A 452 11.97 -3.22 -23.95
C ALA A 452 10.99 -4.10 -24.74
N LEU A 453 11.47 -5.21 -25.33
CA LEU A 453 10.62 -6.06 -26.17
C LEU A 453 9.41 -6.63 -25.41
N ASN A 454 9.63 -7.08 -24.18
CA ASN A 454 8.64 -7.82 -23.39
C ASN A 454 7.81 -6.93 -22.45
N GLY A 455 8.00 -5.59 -22.48
CA GLY A 455 7.27 -4.65 -21.63
C GLY A 455 8.14 -3.50 -21.14
N TRP A 456 7.72 -2.89 -20.03
CA TRP A 456 8.49 -1.91 -19.26
C TRP A 456 9.34 -2.69 -18.22
N VAL A 457 10.67 -2.44 -18.18
CA VAL A 457 11.69 -3.19 -17.38
C VAL A 457 11.82 -2.67 -15.92
N PRO A 458 12.96 -2.86 -15.23
CA PRO A 458 13.64 -1.84 -14.38
C PRO A 458 14.70 -0.92 -15.04
N LEU A 459 15.08 0.28 -14.50
CA LEU A 459 16.32 1.02 -14.94
C LEU A 459 17.46 0.72 -13.98
N GLU A 460 17.15 0.75 -12.69
CA GLU A 460 17.89 0.13 -11.60
C GLU A 460 18.25 -1.35 -11.87
N ASN A 461 17.56 -2.01 -12.83
CA ASN A 461 17.91 -3.33 -13.36
C ASN A 461 17.93 -3.39 -14.92
N LEU A 462 18.10 -2.27 -15.64
CA LEU A 462 18.53 -2.31 -17.06
C LEU A 462 20.04 -2.57 -17.10
N GLN A 463 20.50 -3.48 -17.96
CA GLN A 463 21.90 -3.85 -18.06
C GLN A 463 22.58 -3.32 -19.34
N ILE A 464 23.90 -3.14 -19.28
CA ILE A 464 24.69 -2.70 -20.43
C ILE A 464 24.64 -3.78 -21.52
N GLY A 465 23.98 -3.47 -22.63
CA GLY A 465 23.74 -4.38 -23.75
C GLY A 465 22.27 -4.65 -24.03
N ASP A 466 21.37 -4.39 -23.07
CA ASP A 466 19.92 -4.54 -23.22
C ASP A 466 19.35 -3.64 -24.31
N ARG A 467 18.21 -4.03 -24.88
CA ARG A 467 17.58 -3.33 -26.01
C ARG A 467 16.31 -2.59 -25.61
N ILE A 468 16.33 -1.26 -25.80
CA ILE A 468 15.22 -0.35 -25.52
C ILE A 468 14.66 0.26 -26.81
N ALA A 469 13.40 0.69 -26.76
CA ALA A 469 12.68 1.26 -27.88
C ALA A 469 13.11 2.70 -28.14
N THR A 470 13.40 2.97 -29.40
CA THR A 470 13.63 4.32 -29.93
C THR A 470 12.88 4.47 -31.26
N PRO A 471 12.47 5.65 -31.72
CA PRO A 471 11.78 5.80 -33.00
C PRO A 471 12.72 5.53 -34.20
N ARG A 472 12.18 4.94 -35.27
CA ARG A 472 12.78 4.82 -36.63
C ARG A 472 12.56 6.09 -37.45
N LYS A 473 11.42 6.74 -37.22
CA LYS A 473 10.99 8.02 -37.80
C LYS A 473 10.22 8.79 -36.74
N LEU A 474 10.36 10.11 -36.70
CA LEU A 474 9.40 11.01 -36.04
C LEU A 474 8.72 11.83 -37.13
N GLN A 475 7.39 11.89 -37.13
CA GLN A 475 6.65 12.55 -38.22
C GLN A 475 6.34 13.99 -37.83
N SER A 476 5.98 14.83 -38.81
CA SER A 476 5.43 16.15 -38.50
C SER A 476 4.48 16.60 -39.60
N THR A 477 3.42 17.30 -39.21
CA THR A 477 2.42 17.84 -40.13
C THR A 477 2.70 19.29 -40.56
N THR A 478 3.86 19.85 -40.15
CA THR A 478 4.24 21.23 -40.46
C THR A 478 4.37 21.51 -41.97
N LYS A 479 3.78 22.63 -42.38
CA LYS A 479 3.85 23.19 -43.75
C LYS A 479 4.75 24.42 -43.82
N LYS A 480 5.44 24.80 -42.73
CA LYS A 480 6.26 26.00 -42.65
C LYS A 480 7.47 25.88 -43.59
N ALA A 481 7.58 26.78 -44.55
CA ALA A 481 8.69 26.83 -45.50
C ALA A 481 9.44 28.17 -45.38
N TRP A 482 10.76 28.11 -45.53
CA TRP A 482 11.63 29.27 -45.74
C TRP A 482 12.08 29.34 -47.20
N PRO A 483 12.34 30.54 -47.74
CA PRO A 483 12.98 30.68 -49.04
C PRO A 483 14.30 29.91 -49.14
N ALA A 484 14.55 29.22 -50.26
CA ALA A 484 15.74 28.41 -50.47
C ALA A 484 17.06 29.16 -50.21
N TYR A 485 17.11 30.47 -50.49
CA TYR A 485 18.29 31.30 -50.24
C TYR A 485 18.64 31.39 -48.74
N GLN A 486 17.65 31.41 -47.85
CA GLN A 486 17.90 31.42 -46.41
C GLN A 486 18.52 30.09 -45.95
N LEU A 487 18.02 28.96 -46.44
CA LEU A 487 18.56 27.64 -46.09
C LEU A 487 20.00 27.43 -46.59
N ILE A 488 20.29 27.82 -47.83
CA ILE A 488 21.63 27.76 -48.41
C ILE A 488 22.60 28.60 -47.57
N THR A 489 22.21 29.83 -47.22
CA THR A 489 23.04 30.70 -46.38
C THR A 489 23.21 30.14 -44.97
N LEU A 490 22.19 29.59 -44.32
CA LEU A 490 22.34 28.98 -42.99
C LEU A 490 23.27 27.76 -43.01
N ALA A 491 23.11 26.87 -43.98
CA ALA A 491 23.95 25.69 -44.13
C ALA A 491 25.43 26.04 -44.36
N GLY A 492 25.71 27.08 -45.17
CA GLY A 492 27.06 27.62 -45.32
C GLY A 492 27.60 28.25 -44.04
N LEU A 493 26.78 29.04 -43.32
CA LEU A 493 27.19 29.65 -42.04
C LEU A 493 27.48 28.61 -40.95
N LEU A 494 26.71 27.52 -40.91
CA LEU A 494 26.90 26.44 -39.93
C LEU A 494 28.07 25.52 -40.25
N SER A 495 28.40 25.29 -41.52
CA SER A 495 29.61 24.56 -41.93
C SER A 495 30.85 25.47 -41.94
N GLU A 496 31.37 25.83 -43.11
CA GLU A 496 32.63 26.59 -43.32
C GLU A 496 32.50 28.11 -43.04
N GLY A 497 31.38 28.55 -42.45
CA GLY A 497 31.14 29.93 -42.08
C GLY A 497 31.76 30.40 -40.76
N ASN A 498 32.09 31.68 -40.70
CA ASN A 498 32.56 32.40 -39.52
C ASN A 498 31.59 33.56 -39.19
N THR A 499 30.90 33.43 -38.07
CA THR A 499 29.92 34.41 -37.55
C THR A 499 30.48 35.27 -36.40
N CYS A 500 31.80 35.22 -36.14
CA CYS A 500 32.45 35.93 -35.03
C CYS A 500 32.97 37.34 -35.37
N HIS A 501 32.82 37.78 -36.62
CA HIS A 501 33.23 39.12 -37.07
C HIS A 501 32.13 40.16 -36.75
N PRO A 502 32.45 41.40 -36.31
CA PRO A 502 31.48 42.30 -35.66
C PRO A 502 30.43 42.94 -36.60
N THR A 503 30.71 42.98 -37.90
CA THR A 503 29.98 43.81 -38.88
C THR A 503 29.69 43.11 -40.21
N CYS A 504 30.27 41.93 -40.42
CA CYS A 504 30.20 41.17 -41.68
C CYS A 504 30.14 39.68 -41.35
N LEU A 505 29.66 38.86 -42.29
CA LEU A 505 29.74 37.40 -42.19
C LEU A 505 30.72 36.87 -43.24
N TYR A 506 31.48 35.84 -42.88
CA TYR A 506 32.45 35.21 -43.78
C TYR A 506 32.07 33.75 -44.04
N PHE A 507 32.29 33.30 -45.27
CA PHE A 507 32.25 31.89 -45.68
C PHE A 507 33.51 31.54 -46.45
N TYR A 508 34.16 30.43 -46.12
CA TYR A 508 35.38 29.98 -46.78
C TYR A 508 35.09 28.77 -47.67
N GLY A 509 35.71 28.68 -48.84
CA GLY A 509 35.48 27.56 -49.74
C GLY A 509 36.58 27.37 -50.77
N ASN A 510 36.83 26.11 -51.13
CA ASN A 510 37.77 25.75 -52.18
C ASN A 510 37.06 25.56 -53.53
N GLU A 511 35.76 25.18 -53.52
CA GLU A 511 34.98 24.89 -54.72
C GLU A 511 34.23 26.13 -55.26
N PRO A 512 34.53 26.60 -56.49
CA PRO A 512 33.90 27.81 -57.04
C PRO A 512 32.38 27.75 -57.13
N PHE A 513 31.80 26.57 -57.37
CA PHE A 513 30.34 26.41 -57.44
C PHE A 513 29.69 26.60 -56.06
N VAL A 514 30.22 25.97 -55.02
CA VAL A 514 29.69 26.08 -53.63
C VAL A 514 29.80 27.53 -53.14
N VAL A 515 30.94 28.17 -53.43
CA VAL A 515 31.18 29.60 -53.12
C VAL A 515 30.19 30.52 -53.84
N LYS A 516 29.89 30.23 -55.13
CA LYS A 516 28.89 30.99 -55.91
C LYS A 516 27.46 30.74 -55.44
N ASP A 517 27.10 29.52 -55.07
CA ASP A 517 25.79 29.15 -54.53
C ASP A 517 25.52 29.90 -53.21
N PHE A 518 26.47 29.87 -52.28
CA PHE A 518 26.41 30.64 -51.03
C PHE A 518 26.34 32.16 -51.29
N ALA A 519 27.20 32.71 -52.14
CA ALA A 519 27.21 34.16 -52.43
C ALA A 519 25.91 34.63 -53.09
N THR A 520 25.37 33.85 -54.03
CA THR A 520 24.09 34.14 -54.71
C THR A 520 22.90 34.05 -53.75
N ALA A 521 22.97 33.16 -52.75
CA ALA A 521 21.96 33.06 -51.70
C ALA A 521 22.04 34.23 -50.70
N ALA A 522 23.24 34.57 -50.23
CA ALA A 522 23.46 35.65 -49.28
C ALA A 522 23.13 37.04 -49.87
N ALA A 523 23.34 37.23 -51.17
CA ALA A 523 22.99 38.47 -51.88
C ALA A 523 21.47 38.68 -52.13
N LYS A 524 20.61 37.72 -51.75
CA LYS A 524 19.14 37.85 -51.86
C LYS A 524 18.46 38.43 -50.62
N PHE A 525 19.21 38.67 -49.55
CA PHE A 525 18.71 39.37 -48.36
C PHE A 525 18.74 40.90 -48.59
N PRO A 526 17.87 41.69 -47.94
CA PRO A 526 17.93 43.14 -47.97
C PRO A 526 19.31 43.69 -47.58
N ASP A 527 19.74 44.79 -48.21
CA ASP A 527 20.97 45.52 -47.90
C ASP A 527 22.24 44.65 -47.77
N SER A 528 22.30 43.55 -48.54
CA SER A 528 23.32 42.50 -48.41
C SER A 528 24.11 42.29 -49.70
N VAL A 529 25.36 42.73 -49.67
CA VAL A 529 26.33 42.55 -50.76
C VAL A 529 27.32 41.46 -50.36
N ALA A 530 27.27 40.33 -51.07
CA ALA A 530 28.22 39.23 -50.95
C ALA A 530 29.35 39.41 -51.98
N ARG A 531 30.56 39.77 -51.54
CA ARG A 531 31.76 39.87 -52.39
C ARG A 531 32.64 38.64 -52.24
N ILE A 532 33.05 38.06 -53.36
CA ILE A 532 33.99 36.94 -53.40
C ILE A 532 35.41 37.50 -53.56
N TYR A 533 36.34 37.05 -52.72
CA TYR A 533 37.76 37.38 -52.77
C TYR A 533 38.58 36.10 -52.96
N SER A 534 39.70 36.21 -53.68
CA SER A 534 40.71 35.16 -53.78
C SER A 534 41.87 35.48 -52.84
N ARG A 535 42.23 34.52 -51.98
CA ARG A 535 43.32 34.65 -51.01
C ARG A 535 44.66 34.28 -51.64
N SER A 536 45.76 34.67 -50.99
CA SER A 536 47.13 34.32 -51.39
C SER A 536 47.39 32.81 -51.45
N ASP A 537 46.60 32.00 -50.72
CA ASP A 537 46.63 30.53 -50.77
C ASP A 537 45.66 29.92 -51.80
N LYS A 538 45.21 30.70 -52.78
CA LYS A 538 44.22 30.36 -53.84
C LYS A 538 42.83 29.93 -53.35
N ARG A 539 42.58 29.96 -52.04
CA ARG A 539 41.25 29.73 -51.46
C ARG A 539 40.33 30.91 -51.73
N LEU A 540 39.04 30.65 -51.88
CA LEU A 540 38.03 31.68 -52.03
C LEU A 540 37.39 31.98 -50.66
N GLU A 541 37.09 33.25 -50.41
CA GLU A 541 36.27 33.68 -49.28
C GLU A 541 35.17 34.63 -49.73
N VAL A 542 33.98 34.47 -49.16
CA VAL A 542 32.83 35.36 -49.37
C VAL A 542 32.70 36.24 -48.13
N CYS A 543 32.80 37.55 -48.29
CA CYS A 543 32.43 38.52 -47.26
C CYS A 543 31.06 39.11 -47.57
N VAL A 544 30.12 38.95 -46.64
CA VAL A 544 28.75 39.48 -46.72
C VAL A 544 28.65 40.71 -45.84
N SER A 545 28.31 41.85 -46.44
CA SER A 545 28.34 43.19 -45.82
C SER A 545 27.29 44.11 -46.45
N THR A 546 27.20 45.37 -46.03
CA THR A 546 26.40 46.41 -46.72
C THR A 546 27.09 47.00 -47.96
N GLY A 547 28.24 46.45 -48.38
CA GLY A 547 29.00 46.90 -49.56
C GLY A 547 29.83 48.18 -49.37
N GLN A 548 29.55 48.98 -48.33
CA GLN A 548 30.36 50.13 -47.94
C GLN A 548 31.66 49.68 -47.23
N ASP A 549 32.79 50.31 -47.55
CA ASP A 549 34.04 50.06 -46.83
C ASP A 549 34.03 50.84 -45.50
N ARG A 550 34.26 50.12 -44.40
CA ARG A 550 34.29 50.66 -43.02
C ARG A 550 35.38 49.96 -42.20
N ARG A 551 36.56 49.73 -42.80
CA ARG A 551 37.74 49.17 -42.11
C ARG A 551 38.15 50.04 -40.91
N PHE A 552 38.44 49.40 -39.79
CA PHE A 552 38.89 50.06 -38.55
C PHE A 552 40.24 50.74 -38.75
N HIS A 553 40.41 51.94 -38.18
CA HIS A 553 41.67 52.69 -38.25
C HIS A 553 42.63 52.31 -37.10
N ALA A 554 43.93 52.52 -37.31
CA ALA A 554 44.95 52.22 -36.30
C ALA A 554 44.72 53.04 -35.02
N GLY A 555 44.86 52.39 -33.86
CA GLY A 555 44.58 52.98 -32.55
C GLY A 555 43.14 52.75 -32.03
N GLN A 556 42.21 52.28 -32.86
CA GLN A 556 40.84 51.99 -32.43
C GLN A 556 40.78 50.71 -31.58
N ILE A 557 40.34 50.82 -30.32
CA ILE A 557 40.32 49.72 -29.35
C ILE A 557 39.34 48.62 -29.79
N PRO A 558 39.76 47.34 -29.89
CA PRO A 558 38.86 46.23 -30.16
C PRO A 558 37.81 46.05 -29.05
N TRP A 559 36.54 45.91 -29.42
CA TRP A 559 35.40 45.77 -28.48
C TRP A 559 35.47 44.51 -27.59
N ASN A 560 36.40 43.59 -27.87
CA ASN A 560 36.65 42.37 -27.08
C ASN A 560 37.84 42.50 -26.09
N ALA A 561 38.43 43.68 -25.94
CA ALA A 561 39.58 43.91 -25.04
C ALA A 561 39.25 43.73 -23.55
N HIS A 562 38.02 44.06 -23.12
CA HIS A 562 37.61 43.94 -21.72
C HIS A 562 37.17 42.52 -21.36
N ARG A 563 38.14 41.65 -21.08
CA ARG A 563 37.92 40.23 -20.76
C ARG A 563 37.47 39.94 -19.31
N ALA A 564 37.36 40.97 -18.47
CA ALA A 564 37.27 40.84 -17.01
C ALA A 564 35.85 40.89 -16.41
N LEU A 565 34.81 41.23 -17.18
CA LEU A 565 33.44 41.37 -16.68
C LEU A 565 32.53 40.32 -17.33
N ARG A 566 32.18 39.28 -16.56
CA ARG A 566 31.23 38.22 -16.94
C ARG A 566 30.19 37.85 -15.86
N HIS A 567 30.20 38.53 -14.71
CA HIS A 567 29.30 38.26 -13.58
C HIS A 567 28.55 39.53 -13.11
N SER A 568 27.65 40.03 -13.96
CA SER A 568 26.52 40.87 -13.55
C SER A 568 25.46 40.86 -14.66
N ALA A 569 24.18 40.99 -14.31
CA ALA A 569 23.10 41.06 -15.30
C ALA A 569 23.04 42.42 -16.02
N ALA A 570 22.23 42.48 -17.09
CA ALA A 570 21.76 43.70 -17.76
C ALA A 570 22.85 44.70 -18.25
N PHE A 571 23.68 44.30 -19.22
CA PHE A 571 24.38 45.28 -20.06
C PHE A 571 23.47 45.78 -21.19
N THR A 572 22.53 46.67 -20.86
CA THR A 572 21.74 47.39 -21.86
C THR A 572 22.67 48.27 -22.70
N MET A 573 22.84 47.95 -23.98
CA MET A 573 23.51 48.88 -24.91
C MET A 573 22.68 50.16 -24.99
N LYS A 574 23.17 51.24 -24.35
CA LYS A 574 22.57 52.57 -24.52
C LYS A 574 22.57 52.93 -26.01
N GLN A 575 21.45 53.47 -26.48
CA GLN A 575 21.28 53.90 -27.86
C GLN A 575 22.18 55.09 -28.16
N SER A 576 23.32 54.83 -28.82
CA SER A 576 24.14 55.87 -29.45
C SER A 576 24.86 55.27 -30.66
N VAL A 577 24.42 55.67 -31.85
CA VAL A 577 24.93 55.25 -33.18
C VAL A 577 24.81 53.75 -33.46
N ALA A 578 23.70 53.34 -34.09
CA ALA A 578 23.57 52.00 -34.66
C ALA A 578 24.46 51.86 -35.92
N PRO A 579 25.33 50.84 -36.02
CA PRO A 579 26.08 50.59 -37.25
C PRO A 579 25.20 49.87 -38.28
N ASN A 580 25.15 50.37 -39.53
CA ASN A 580 24.41 49.75 -40.64
C ASN A 580 24.90 48.31 -40.89
N ARG A 581 24.14 47.33 -40.39
CA ARG A 581 24.34 45.89 -40.62
C ARG A 581 23.58 45.47 -41.88
N SER A 582 24.07 44.46 -42.58
CA SER A 582 23.36 43.87 -43.72
C SER A 582 22.21 42.98 -43.26
N GLY A 583 21.21 42.74 -44.11
CA GLY A 583 20.07 41.86 -43.81
C GLY A 583 20.48 40.45 -43.39
N VAL A 584 21.52 39.84 -44.01
CA VAL A 584 22.05 38.53 -43.53
C VAL A 584 22.59 38.64 -42.11
N PHE A 585 23.24 39.74 -41.75
CA PHE A 585 23.81 39.92 -40.41
C PHE A 585 22.70 40.13 -39.36
N ALA A 586 21.68 40.92 -39.68
CA ALA A 586 20.50 41.09 -38.83
C ALA A 586 19.75 39.76 -38.63
N TRP A 587 19.50 39.02 -39.70
CA TRP A 587 18.85 37.70 -39.65
C TRP A 587 19.69 36.65 -38.90
N ALA A 588 21.02 36.64 -39.07
CA ALA A 588 21.90 35.80 -38.27
C ALA A 588 21.93 36.18 -36.78
N GLN A 589 21.62 37.44 -36.45
CA GLN A 589 21.42 37.90 -35.07
C GLN A 589 20.09 37.40 -34.51
N GLU A 590 18.99 37.46 -35.28
CA GLU A 590 17.68 36.90 -34.92
C GLU A 590 17.75 35.39 -34.63
N LEU A 591 18.52 34.65 -35.42
CA LEU A 591 18.79 33.22 -35.21
C LEU A 591 19.79 32.92 -34.07
N ASN A 592 20.35 33.95 -33.42
CA ASN A 592 21.33 33.86 -32.34
C ASN A 592 22.64 33.10 -32.68
N ILE A 593 22.99 32.98 -33.97
CA ILE A 593 24.18 32.24 -34.43
C ILE A 593 25.47 33.07 -34.50
N LEU A 594 25.42 34.36 -34.12
CA LEU A 594 26.58 35.26 -34.08
C LEU A 594 27.52 34.93 -32.90
N GLY A 595 28.83 35.03 -33.13
CA GLY A 595 29.86 34.80 -32.11
C GLY A 595 30.17 33.33 -31.78
N CYS A 596 29.43 32.37 -32.35
CA CYS A 596 29.58 30.95 -32.08
C CYS A 596 30.86 30.35 -32.70
N LYS A 597 31.74 29.77 -31.88
CA LYS A 597 32.88 28.95 -32.37
C LYS A 597 32.40 27.61 -32.93
N ALA A 598 33.25 26.91 -33.67
CA ALA A 598 32.96 25.58 -34.23
C ALA A 598 32.55 24.51 -33.19
N THR A 599 32.93 24.66 -31.92
CA THR A 599 32.51 23.80 -30.80
C THR A 599 31.18 24.21 -30.17
N GLU A 600 30.68 25.40 -30.51
CA GLU A 600 29.51 26.06 -29.91
C GLU A 600 28.34 26.16 -30.91
N LYS A 601 28.58 26.01 -32.22
CA LYS A 601 27.53 25.98 -33.28
C LYS A 601 26.43 24.96 -32.95
N TYR A 602 25.21 25.27 -33.35
CA TYR A 602 24.01 24.44 -33.19
C TYR A 602 23.04 24.72 -34.35
N ILE A 603 22.01 23.89 -34.51
CA ILE A 603 20.92 24.17 -35.46
C ILE A 603 19.89 25.06 -34.76
N PRO A 604 19.51 26.23 -35.30
CA PRO A 604 18.46 27.07 -34.71
C PRO A 604 17.11 26.38 -34.66
N ASP A 605 16.38 26.53 -33.56
CA ASP A 605 15.10 25.86 -33.25
C ASP A 605 14.07 25.99 -34.40
N ALA A 606 14.03 27.16 -35.04
CA ALA A 606 13.12 27.46 -36.16
C ALA A 606 13.35 26.59 -37.42
N VAL A 607 14.49 25.90 -37.53
CA VAL A 607 14.76 24.91 -38.59
C VAL A 607 14.00 23.61 -38.35
N PHE A 608 13.88 23.16 -37.09
CA PHE A 608 13.15 21.94 -36.73
C PHE A 608 11.65 22.06 -37.05
N GLU A 609 11.13 23.29 -37.07
CA GLU A 609 9.75 23.59 -37.45
C GLU A 609 9.46 23.56 -38.96
N LEU A 610 10.47 23.38 -39.84
CA LEU A 610 10.31 23.47 -41.29
C LEU A 610 9.72 22.21 -41.92
N CYS A 611 9.07 22.32 -43.08
CA CYS A 611 8.60 21.17 -43.86
C CYS A 611 9.76 20.28 -44.37
N ASP A 612 9.48 19.00 -44.63
CA ASP A 612 10.51 18.01 -44.98
C ASP A 612 11.38 18.42 -46.19
N THR A 613 10.82 18.99 -47.25
CA THR A 613 11.57 19.46 -48.42
C THR A 613 12.56 20.60 -48.11
N ASN A 614 12.24 21.42 -47.10
CA ASN A 614 13.18 22.42 -46.60
C ASN A 614 14.30 21.79 -45.77
N LEU A 615 14.03 20.72 -45.02
CA LEU A 615 15.06 19.95 -44.31
C LEU A 615 15.97 19.19 -45.28
N GLU A 616 15.41 18.60 -46.35
CA GLU A 616 16.14 17.93 -47.44
C GLU A 616 17.16 18.88 -48.09
N LEU A 617 16.71 20.08 -48.48
CA LEU A 617 17.58 21.13 -49.03
C LEU A 617 18.65 21.60 -48.03
N PHE A 618 18.26 21.89 -46.79
CA PHE A 618 19.17 22.35 -45.75
C PHE A 618 20.25 21.32 -45.43
N LEU A 619 19.87 20.06 -45.22
CA LEU A 619 20.82 18.97 -44.94
C LEU A 619 21.72 18.68 -46.14
N GLY A 620 21.23 18.73 -47.37
CA GLY A 620 22.07 18.55 -48.57
C GLY A 620 23.15 19.62 -48.70
N ARG A 621 22.81 20.89 -48.40
CA ARG A 621 23.79 21.98 -48.36
C ARG A 621 24.73 21.87 -47.15
N LEU A 622 24.26 21.40 -45.99
CA LEU A 622 25.13 21.17 -44.83
C LEU A 622 26.13 20.02 -45.09
N TRP A 623 25.71 18.96 -45.79
CA TRP A 623 26.57 17.84 -46.23
C TRP A 623 27.55 18.23 -47.34
N THR A 624 27.29 19.34 -48.05
CA THR A 624 28.21 19.91 -49.06
C THR A 624 29.45 20.54 -48.39
N GLY A 625 29.33 21.01 -47.14
CA GLY A 625 30.43 21.43 -46.27
C GLY A 625 31.11 20.25 -45.55
N ASP A 626 30.83 20.04 -44.27
CA ASP A 626 31.53 19.05 -43.44
C ASP A 626 31.08 17.58 -43.65
N GLY A 627 30.32 17.30 -44.70
CA GLY A 627 29.84 15.96 -45.01
C GLY A 627 30.88 15.05 -45.66
N PHE A 628 30.68 13.74 -45.50
CA PHE A 628 31.32 12.65 -46.22
C PHE A 628 30.25 11.77 -46.85
N ILE A 629 30.49 11.31 -48.08
CA ILE A 629 29.52 10.57 -48.90
C ILE A 629 30.09 9.21 -49.28
N ALA A 630 31.17 9.20 -50.07
CA ALA A 630 31.90 8.00 -50.47
C ALA A 630 33.39 8.32 -50.69
N SER A 631 34.21 7.28 -50.77
CA SER A 631 35.63 7.33 -51.16
C SER A 631 35.99 6.08 -51.94
N SER A 632 36.91 6.20 -52.89
CA SER A 632 37.42 5.08 -53.70
C SER A 632 38.24 4.06 -52.89
N THR A 633 38.73 4.42 -51.70
CA THR A 633 39.65 3.58 -50.90
C THR A 633 39.05 2.99 -49.64
N GLN A 634 37.85 3.42 -49.20
CA GLN A 634 37.29 3.02 -47.91
C GLN A 634 35.77 2.77 -47.96
N ILE A 635 35.36 1.55 -47.56
CA ILE A 635 33.97 1.05 -47.57
C ILE A 635 33.19 1.58 -46.35
N ILE A 636 33.15 2.91 -46.19
CA ILE A 636 32.53 3.61 -45.05
C ILE A 636 31.14 4.15 -45.45
N PRO A 637 30.10 4.10 -44.60
CA PRO A 637 28.81 4.76 -44.86
C PRO A 637 28.93 6.31 -44.83
N PRO A 638 28.02 7.06 -45.47
CA PRO A 638 27.97 8.51 -45.36
C PRO A 638 27.94 8.97 -43.90
N PHE A 639 28.57 10.12 -43.65
CA PHE A 639 28.55 10.74 -42.33
C PHE A 639 28.73 12.25 -42.39
N TYR A 640 28.18 12.97 -41.42
CA TYR A 640 28.47 14.39 -41.18
C TYR A 640 29.50 14.54 -40.06
N ALA A 641 30.49 15.41 -40.19
CA ALA A 641 31.52 15.65 -39.17
C ALA A 641 31.35 17.03 -38.52
N THR A 642 31.59 17.13 -37.21
CA THR A 642 31.55 18.42 -36.49
C THR A 642 32.33 18.38 -35.18
N SER A 643 32.71 19.55 -34.64
CA SER A 643 33.28 19.69 -33.30
C SER A 643 32.26 20.07 -32.22
N SER A 644 30.97 20.22 -32.56
CA SER A 644 29.92 20.56 -31.59
C SER A 644 28.97 19.39 -31.35
N GLN A 645 28.77 19.04 -30.07
CA GLN A 645 27.76 18.05 -29.68
C GLN A 645 26.34 18.52 -29.98
N LYS A 646 26.05 19.83 -29.83
CA LYS A 646 24.71 20.38 -30.15
C LYS A 646 24.40 20.25 -31.65
N LEU A 647 25.38 20.53 -32.51
CA LEU A 647 25.21 20.38 -33.97
C LEU A 647 25.11 18.90 -34.37
N ALA A 648 25.88 18.01 -33.74
CA ALA A 648 25.79 16.56 -33.98
C ALA A 648 24.40 16.00 -33.60
N ASN A 649 23.88 16.38 -32.42
CA ASN A 649 22.54 15.99 -31.96
C ASN A 649 21.44 16.52 -32.90
N GLY A 650 21.49 17.81 -33.26
CA GLY A 650 20.51 18.40 -34.17
C GLY A 650 20.49 17.74 -35.55
N VAL A 651 21.67 17.42 -36.12
CA VAL A 651 21.73 16.67 -37.40
C VAL A 651 21.15 15.26 -37.24
N GLN A 652 21.41 14.57 -36.12
CA GLN A 652 20.80 13.27 -35.83
C GLN A 652 19.25 13.36 -35.71
N GLY A 653 18.72 14.43 -35.10
CA GLY A 653 17.29 14.70 -34.98
C GLY A 653 16.60 14.97 -36.33
N LEU A 654 17.17 15.87 -37.15
CA LEU A 654 16.62 16.15 -38.49
C LEU A 654 16.69 14.92 -39.43
N LEU A 655 17.76 14.13 -39.35
CA LEU A 655 17.87 12.86 -40.07
C LEU A 655 16.78 11.87 -39.62
N LEU A 656 16.58 11.69 -38.31
CA LEU A 656 15.53 10.86 -37.74
C LEU A 656 14.13 11.29 -38.20
N ARG A 657 13.86 12.60 -38.27
CA ARG A 657 12.60 13.12 -38.80
C ARG A 657 12.36 12.73 -40.26
N LEU A 658 13.40 12.76 -41.10
CA LEU A 658 13.32 12.27 -42.48
C LEU A 658 13.26 10.73 -42.62
N GLY A 659 13.31 9.98 -41.51
CA GLY A 659 13.29 8.51 -41.46
C GLY A 659 14.68 7.86 -41.54
N ILE A 660 15.75 8.61 -41.28
CA ILE A 660 17.15 8.20 -41.45
C ILE A 660 17.81 8.01 -40.08
N VAL A 661 17.76 6.79 -39.56
CA VAL A 661 18.45 6.41 -38.32
C VAL A 661 19.97 6.51 -38.50
N SER A 662 20.60 7.29 -37.62
CA SER A 662 22.03 7.54 -37.60
C SER A 662 22.59 7.49 -36.17
N ARG A 663 23.92 7.31 -36.06
CA ARG A 663 24.65 7.20 -34.79
C ARG A 663 25.68 8.33 -34.66
N ILE A 664 25.88 8.85 -33.46
CA ILE A 664 27.01 9.74 -33.14
C ILE A 664 28.21 8.90 -32.66
N GLU A 665 29.38 9.08 -33.28
CA GLU A 665 30.66 8.44 -32.93
C GLU A 665 31.76 9.49 -32.70
N CYS A 666 32.61 9.30 -31.68
CA CYS A 666 33.81 10.12 -31.50
C CYS A 666 34.93 9.65 -32.46
N LYS A 667 35.60 10.58 -33.13
CA LYS A 667 36.72 10.30 -34.06
C LYS A 667 37.83 11.34 -33.90
N GLN A 668 39.08 10.91 -33.99
CA GLN A 668 40.24 11.81 -34.05
C GLN A 668 40.42 12.38 -35.47
N PHE A 669 40.58 13.69 -35.58
CA PHE A 669 40.84 14.43 -36.83
C PHE A 669 42.20 15.13 -36.75
N LYS A 670 42.93 15.20 -37.88
CA LYS A 670 44.18 15.98 -37.98
C LYS A 670 43.85 17.43 -38.29
N TYR A 671 44.22 18.36 -37.41
CA TYR A 671 44.03 19.80 -37.57
C TYR A 671 45.30 20.57 -37.19
N ARG A 672 45.91 21.28 -38.16
CA ARG A 672 47.16 22.05 -38.00
C ARG A 672 48.26 21.28 -37.25
N GLY A 673 48.57 20.06 -37.71
CA GLY A 673 49.56 19.16 -37.10
C GLY A 673 49.07 18.40 -35.86
N SER A 674 48.17 18.98 -35.05
CA SER A 674 47.57 18.32 -33.88
C SER A 674 46.50 17.30 -34.26
N LEU A 675 46.37 16.20 -33.49
CA LEU A 675 45.16 15.40 -33.44
C LEU A 675 44.14 16.08 -32.51
N ARG A 676 42.87 16.11 -32.90
CA ARG A 676 41.76 16.66 -32.10
C ARG A 676 40.55 15.73 -32.14
N PRO A 677 39.86 15.50 -31.02
CA PRO A 677 38.59 14.79 -31.03
C PRO A 677 37.53 15.63 -31.74
N GLY A 678 36.69 14.96 -32.53
CA GLY A 678 35.49 15.49 -33.14
C GLY A 678 34.41 14.41 -33.20
N LEU A 679 33.19 14.81 -33.56
CA LEU A 679 32.01 13.97 -33.61
C LEU A 679 31.61 13.66 -35.05
N VAL A 680 31.03 12.48 -35.24
CA VAL A 680 30.65 11.94 -36.54
C VAL A 680 29.23 11.38 -36.47
N VAL A 681 28.30 11.99 -37.19
CA VAL A 681 26.92 11.50 -37.35
C VAL A 681 26.87 10.55 -38.55
N ARG A 682 26.88 9.24 -38.32
CA ARG A 682 27.00 8.18 -39.34
C ARG A 682 25.65 7.51 -39.62
N LEU A 683 25.31 7.32 -40.90
CA LEU A 683 24.11 6.58 -41.30
C LEU A 683 24.24 5.07 -41.04
N LEU A 684 23.15 4.42 -40.60
CA LEU A 684 23.19 3.01 -40.19
C LEU A 684 22.60 2.03 -41.21
N GLY A 685 23.50 1.40 -41.98
CA GLY A 685 23.15 0.35 -42.92
C GLY A 685 22.57 0.90 -44.22
N GLU A 686 22.25 -0.02 -45.12
CA GLU A 686 22.13 0.28 -46.56
C GLU A 686 20.82 1.01 -46.87
N LEU A 687 19.71 0.61 -46.24
CA LEU A 687 18.39 1.27 -46.34
C LEU A 687 18.48 2.77 -45.96
N MET A 688 19.18 3.11 -44.87
CA MET A 688 19.35 4.51 -44.44
C MET A 688 20.22 5.31 -45.42
N CYS A 689 21.17 4.65 -46.10
CA CYS A 689 21.96 5.27 -47.16
C CYS A 689 21.17 5.45 -48.46
N GLU A 690 20.21 4.58 -48.74
CA GLU A 690 19.27 4.73 -49.86
C GLU A 690 18.29 5.89 -49.61
N THR A 691 17.66 5.97 -48.43
CA THR A 691 16.80 7.12 -48.08
C THR A 691 17.57 8.44 -48.14
N PHE A 692 18.86 8.45 -47.77
CA PHE A 692 19.76 9.58 -47.98
C PHE A 692 19.99 9.90 -49.47
N LEU A 693 20.21 8.90 -50.33
CA LEU A 693 20.35 9.08 -51.78
C LEU A 693 19.06 9.56 -52.47
N GLN A 694 17.89 9.20 -51.93
CA GLN A 694 16.59 9.61 -52.45
C GLN A 694 16.22 11.02 -51.99
N ARG A 695 16.38 11.34 -50.69
CA ARG A 695 15.87 12.57 -50.07
C ARG A 695 16.89 13.71 -49.95
N ILE A 696 18.16 13.42 -49.60
CA ILE A 696 19.15 14.46 -49.26
C ILE A 696 20.17 14.68 -50.38
N ALA A 697 20.64 13.61 -51.02
CA ALA A 697 21.65 13.69 -52.07
C ALA A 697 21.27 14.56 -53.29
N PRO A 698 20.00 14.69 -53.73
CA PRO A 698 19.61 15.63 -54.79
C PRO A 698 19.89 17.12 -54.47
N HIS A 699 20.12 17.45 -53.19
CA HIS A 699 20.40 18.80 -52.72
C HIS A 699 21.88 19.03 -52.34
N ILE A 700 22.74 18.02 -52.54
CA ILE A 700 24.19 18.15 -52.45
C ILE A 700 24.73 18.75 -53.76
N VAL A 701 25.79 19.56 -53.68
CA VAL A 701 26.37 20.28 -54.83
C VAL A 701 27.90 20.17 -54.84
N GLY A 702 28.49 20.05 -56.03
CA GLY A 702 29.95 19.93 -56.22
C GLY A 702 30.52 18.60 -55.71
N ARG A 703 29.68 17.58 -55.57
CA ARG A 703 30.04 16.22 -55.07
C ARG A 703 29.30 15.10 -55.81
N GLU A 704 28.86 15.38 -57.03
CA GLU A 704 28.02 14.52 -57.85
C GLU A 704 28.70 13.16 -58.13
N PHE A 705 30.01 13.17 -58.33
CA PHE A 705 30.83 11.96 -58.49
C PHE A 705 30.80 11.05 -57.26
N GLN A 706 30.86 11.61 -56.04
CA GLN A 706 30.79 10.85 -54.79
C GLN A 706 29.37 10.34 -54.52
N VAL A 707 28.33 11.07 -54.94
CA VAL A 707 26.93 10.64 -54.89
C VAL A 707 26.69 9.46 -55.84
N ASP A 708 27.17 9.53 -57.08
CA ASP A 708 27.06 8.42 -58.05
C ASP A 708 27.90 7.20 -57.62
N MET A 709 29.10 7.42 -57.07
CA MET A 709 29.90 6.33 -56.46
C MET A 709 29.14 5.60 -55.35
N LEU A 710 28.41 6.33 -54.49
CA LEU A 710 27.54 5.73 -53.47
C LEU A 710 26.36 4.97 -54.09
N ARG A 711 25.74 5.51 -55.14
CA ARG A 711 24.61 4.90 -55.87
C ARG A 711 25.02 3.58 -56.53
N ARG A 712 26.14 3.57 -57.29
CA ARG A 712 26.70 2.36 -57.90
C ARG A 712 27.07 1.30 -56.85
N ARG A 713 27.63 1.72 -55.71
CA ARG A 713 27.97 0.83 -54.58
C ARG A 713 26.74 0.21 -53.93
N LEU A 714 25.64 0.93 -53.77
CA LEU A 714 24.41 0.35 -53.20
C LEU A 714 23.73 -0.60 -54.19
N ALA A 715 23.73 -0.27 -55.49
CA ALA A 715 23.22 -1.16 -56.54
C ALA A 715 23.98 -2.49 -56.66
N SER A 716 25.25 -2.58 -56.23
CA SER A 716 26.02 -3.83 -56.22
C SER A 716 25.80 -4.72 -54.99
N ILE A 717 24.97 -4.30 -54.03
CA ILE A 717 24.74 -5.04 -52.77
C ILE A 717 23.36 -5.72 -52.80
N GLN A 718 23.32 -7.04 -52.55
CA GLN A 718 22.07 -7.76 -52.34
C GLN A 718 21.39 -7.30 -51.03
N PHE A 719 20.38 -6.44 -51.16
CA PHE A 719 19.68 -5.73 -50.09
C PHE A 719 19.23 -6.59 -48.90
N SER A 720 18.86 -7.85 -49.16
CA SER A 720 18.39 -8.82 -48.15
C SER A 720 19.46 -9.26 -47.14
N ARG A 721 20.76 -8.99 -47.40
CA ARG A 721 21.88 -9.64 -46.69
C ARG A 721 22.56 -8.83 -45.58
N THR A 722 22.31 -7.52 -45.40
CA THR A 722 23.17 -6.66 -44.56
C THR A 722 22.50 -5.82 -43.47
N SER A 723 21.18 -5.56 -43.51
CA SER A 723 20.53 -4.58 -42.62
C SER A 723 20.83 -4.77 -41.11
N LYS A 724 21.09 -3.62 -40.46
CA LYS A 724 21.41 -3.49 -39.02
C LYS A 724 20.18 -3.20 -38.13
N ASP A 725 19.09 -2.70 -38.70
CA ASP A 725 17.79 -2.61 -38.03
C ASP A 725 17.31 -4.04 -37.73
N THR A 726 17.37 -4.40 -36.45
CA THR A 726 17.19 -5.77 -35.98
C THR A 726 16.34 -5.79 -34.73
N ILE A 727 15.31 -6.64 -34.77
CA ILE A 727 14.48 -7.01 -33.64
C ILE A 727 15.36 -7.76 -32.60
N PRO A 728 15.09 -7.61 -31.29
CA PRO A 728 15.85 -8.27 -30.23
C PRO A 728 15.84 -9.81 -30.37
N ALA A 729 16.79 -10.50 -29.73
CA ALA A 729 16.94 -11.95 -29.88
C ALA A 729 15.84 -12.75 -29.15
N GLU A 730 15.18 -12.10 -28.20
CA GLU A 730 14.13 -12.57 -27.30
C GLU A 730 12.85 -12.94 -28.05
N VAL A 731 12.66 -12.41 -29.27
CA VAL A 731 11.57 -12.78 -30.20
C VAL A 731 11.54 -14.29 -30.55
N ARG A 732 12.65 -15.02 -30.33
CA ARG A 732 12.65 -16.50 -30.42
C ARG A 732 11.54 -17.13 -29.56
N ALA A 733 11.30 -16.60 -28.36
CA ALA A 733 10.26 -17.10 -27.46
C ALA A 733 8.86 -16.90 -28.04
N TRP A 734 8.62 -15.77 -28.71
CA TRP A 734 7.33 -15.46 -29.34
C TRP A 734 7.09 -16.40 -30.53
N VAL A 735 8.08 -16.54 -31.43
CA VAL A 735 8.01 -17.49 -32.56
C VAL A 735 7.85 -18.95 -32.09
N ALA A 736 8.46 -19.32 -30.96
CA ALA A 736 8.30 -20.65 -30.38
C ALA A 736 6.88 -20.90 -29.84
N ALA A 737 6.28 -19.93 -29.15
CA ALA A 737 4.92 -20.03 -28.63
C ALA A 737 3.88 -20.14 -29.75
N GLU A 738 3.95 -19.27 -30.75
CA GLU A 738 3.06 -19.26 -31.92
C GLU A 738 3.10 -20.60 -32.68
N ARG A 739 4.30 -21.18 -32.86
CA ARG A 739 4.43 -22.54 -33.44
C ARG A 739 3.79 -23.61 -32.56
N ILE A 740 4.01 -23.57 -31.24
CA ILE A 740 3.45 -24.57 -30.31
C ILE A 740 1.92 -24.54 -30.38
N GLN A 741 1.31 -23.36 -30.45
CA GLN A 741 -0.14 -23.17 -30.59
C GLN A 741 -0.69 -23.78 -31.89
N LEU A 742 0.07 -23.75 -32.99
CA LEU A 742 -0.29 -24.39 -34.27
C LEU A 742 0.09 -25.88 -34.35
N GLY A 743 0.71 -26.46 -33.31
CA GLY A 743 1.11 -27.87 -33.24
C GLY A 743 2.25 -28.29 -34.17
N TRP A 744 2.79 -27.39 -35.01
CA TRP A 744 3.80 -27.73 -36.02
C TRP A 744 5.15 -28.07 -35.40
N THR A 745 5.87 -29.04 -35.96
CA THR A 745 7.27 -29.25 -35.59
C THR A 745 8.14 -28.10 -36.10
N TRP A 746 9.29 -27.96 -35.45
CA TRP A 746 10.35 -27.08 -35.92
C TRP A 746 10.82 -27.42 -37.35
N LYS A 747 10.87 -28.69 -37.75
CA LYS A 747 11.29 -29.04 -39.12
C LYS A 747 10.28 -28.56 -40.16
N GLU A 748 8.98 -28.80 -39.94
CA GLU A 748 7.91 -28.39 -40.86
C GLU A 748 7.83 -26.86 -41.01
N LEU A 749 8.15 -26.11 -39.95
CA LEU A 749 8.23 -24.65 -40.02
C LEU A 749 9.39 -24.17 -40.92
N GLU A 750 10.54 -24.85 -40.88
CA GLU A 750 11.69 -24.55 -41.76
C GLU A 750 11.39 -24.92 -43.22
N ASP A 751 10.89 -26.14 -43.45
CA ASP A 751 10.57 -26.68 -44.78
C ASP A 751 9.50 -25.87 -45.52
N ARG A 752 8.51 -25.31 -44.81
CA ARG A 752 7.37 -24.58 -45.44
C ARG A 752 7.52 -23.06 -45.51
N SER A 753 8.25 -22.42 -44.59
CA SER A 753 8.41 -20.95 -44.58
C SER A 753 9.62 -20.45 -45.38
N GLY A 754 10.57 -21.32 -45.72
CA GLY A 754 11.82 -20.96 -46.41
C GLY A 754 12.77 -20.06 -45.59
N VAL A 755 12.48 -19.84 -44.30
CA VAL A 755 13.38 -19.18 -43.35
C VAL A 755 14.18 -20.26 -42.65
N SER A 756 15.51 -20.24 -42.72
CA SER A 756 16.30 -21.25 -42.00
C SER A 756 16.25 -21.02 -40.49
N MET A 757 15.90 -22.10 -39.78
CA MET A 757 15.49 -22.07 -38.38
C MET A 757 16.51 -22.67 -37.42
N LYS A 758 17.63 -23.22 -37.93
CA LYS A 758 18.85 -23.50 -37.16
C LYS A 758 19.32 -22.32 -36.30
N ALA A 759 18.86 -21.09 -36.58
CA ALA A 759 19.12 -19.89 -35.79
C ALA A 759 18.02 -19.49 -34.76
N PHE A 760 16.93 -20.26 -34.69
CA PHE A 760 15.88 -20.16 -33.68
C PHE A 760 15.91 -21.35 -32.69
N TYR A 761 16.60 -22.46 -33.01
CA TYR A 761 16.56 -23.71 -32.22
C TYR A 761 17.68 -23.84 -31.19
N GLY A 762 17.31 -24.34 -30.00
CA GLY A 762 18.21 -24.59 -28.88
C GLY A 762 18.97 -23.36 -28.36
N ARG A 763 20.07 -23.59 -27.63
CA ARG A 763 21.04 -22.56 -27.22
C ARG A 763 21.90 -22.08 -28.42
N GLY A 764 21.27 -21.83 -29.57
CA GLY A 764 21.90 -21.46 -30.83
C GLY A 764 22.62 -20.11 -30.76
N SER A 765 23.92 -20.17 -30.49
CA SER A 765 24.91 -19.08 -30.38
C SER A 765 24.46 -17.85 -29.58
N SER A 766 25.05 -17.70 -28.39
CA SER A 766 25.00 -16.47 -27.58
C SER A 766 25.52 -15.22 -28.31
N ALA A 767 26.23 -15.38 -29.43
CA ALA A 767 26.66 -14.26 -30.27
C ALA A 767 25.56 -13.71 -31.20
N LYS A 768 24.41 -14.40 -31.41
CA LYS A 768 23.34 -13.90 -32.30
C LYS A 768 22.40 -12.92 -31.59
N ARG A 769 22.83 -11.65 -31.55
CA ARG A 769 22.21 -10.50 -30.87
C ARG A 769 20.91 -9.94 -31.51
N GLY A 770 20.20 -10.68 -32.37
CA GLY A 770 18.92 -10.22 -32.97
C GLY A 770 18.55 -10.82 -34.35
N PHE A 771 17.40 -10.40 -34.88
CA PHE A 771 16.78 -10.88 -36.13
C PHE A 771 16.34 -9.73 -37.04
N ARG A 772 16.22 -9.96 -38.36
CA ARG A 772 15.77 -8.93 -39.32
C ARG A 772 14.25 -8.84 -39.39
N ARG A 773 13.69 -7.65 -39.64
CA ARG A 773 12.24 -7.43 -39.84
C ARG A 773 11.68 -8.36 -40.91
N GLY A 774 12.17 -8.30 -42.15
CA GLY A 774 11.84 -9.22 -43.24
C GLY A 774 12.24 -10.70 -43.05
N THR A 775 12.63 -11.11 -41.84
CA THR A 775 12.62 -12.50 -41.39
C THR A 775 11.43 -12.76 -40.47
N ILE A 776 11.21 -11.91 -39.45
CA ILE A 776 10.06 -12.00 -38.55
C ILE A 776 8.73 -11.78 -39.28
N GLU A 777 8.69 -10.88 -40.26
CA GLU A 777 7.55 -10.59 -41.14
C GLU A 777 7.08 -11.82 -41.93
N ARG A 778 8.01 -12.54 -42.56
CA ARG A 778 7.69 -13.80 -43.27
C ARG A 778 7.24 -14.90 -42.33
N LEU A 779 7.76 -14.93 -41.10
CA LEU A 779 7.27 -15.83 -40.05
C LEU A 779 5.86 -15.42 -39.59
N ALA A 780 5.58 -14.12 -39.45
CA ALA A 780 4.25 -13.61 -39.09
C ALA A 780 3.21 -13.97 -40.16
N GLN A 781 3.51 -13.70 -41.43
CA GLN A 781 2.68 -14.07 -42.58
C GLN A 781 2.45 -15.59 -42.65
N PHE A 782 3.47 -16.41 -42.37
CA PHE A 782 3.37 -17.87 -42.41
C PHE A 782 2.64 -18.49 -41.20
N LEU A 783 2.74 -17.85 -40.03
CA LEU A 783 2.08 -18.29 -38.78
C LEU A 783 0.67 -17.67 -38.59
N GLY A 784 0.30 -16.66 -39.38
CA GLY A 784 -0.91 -15.86 -39.13
C GLY A 784 -0.83 -14.96 -37.89
N SER A 785 0.35 -14.78 -37.29
CA SER A 785 0.52 -14.04 -36.04
C SER A 785 0.49 -12.53 -36.25
N GLN A 786 -0.61 -11.90 -35.84
CA GLN A 786 -0.73 -10.45 -35.80
C GLN A 786 0.33 -9.81 -34.87
N ARG A 787 0.69 -10.48 -33.77
CA ARG A 787 1.72 -10.01 -32.82
C ARG A 787 3.10 -9.91 -33.45
N LEU A 788 3.52 -10.93 -34.22
CA LEU A 788 4.78 -10.90 -34.94
C LEU A 788 4.74 -9.92 -36.13
N SER A 789 3.56 -9.73 -36.75
CA SER A 789 3.35 -8.77 -37.83
C SER A 789 3.53 -7.33 -37.35
N ASN A 790 2.81 -6.95 -36.29
CA ASN A 790 2.95 -5.66 -35.59
C ASN A 790 4.40 -5.39 -35.20
N LEU A 791 5.09 -6.37 -34.60
CA LEU A 791 6.51 -6.23 -34.23
C LEU A 791 7.43 -6.02 -35.44
N ALA A 792 7.17 -6.67 -36.58
CA ALA A 792 7.96 -6.50 -37.78
C ALA A 792 7.80 -5.09 -38.38
N ASP A 793 6.55 -4.65 -38.54
CA ASP A 793 6.18 -3.35 -39.12
C ASP A 793 6.36 -2.15 -38.15
N SER A 794 6.60 -2.41 -36.86
CA SER A 794 6.76 -1.40 -35.81
C SER A 794 7.68 -0.23 -36.17
N ASP A 795 7.32 0.97 -35.70
CA ASP A 795 8.11 2.20 -35.85
C ASP A 795 9.30 2.24 -34.88
N ILE A 796 9.52 1.17 -34.10
CA ILE A 796 10.54 1.05 -33.05
C ILE A 796 11.86 0.52 -33.60
N PHE A 797 12.94 1.30 -33.51
CA PHE A 797 14.33 0.84 -33.61
C PHE A 797 14.82 0.41 -32.22
N TRP A 798 15.21 -0.84 -32.10
CA TRP A 798 15.66 -1.45 -30.84
C TRP A 798 17.13 -1.17 -30.58
N ASP A 799 17.44 0.01 -30.05
CA ASP A 799 18.81 0.42 -29.72
C ASP A 799 19.29 -0.25 -28.42
N ARG A 800 20.62 -0.36 -28.24
CA ARG A 800 21.20 -0.94 -27.03
C ARG A 800 21.59 0.11 -26.00
N VAL A 801 21.42 -0.20 -24.72
CA VAL A 801 22.08 0.51 -23.62
C VAL A 801 23.61 0.33 -23.76
N ALA A 802 24.35 1.43 -23.62
CA ALA A 802 25.81 1.48 -23.73
C ALA A 802 26.49 1.84 -22.40
N SER A 803 25.88 2.72 -21.60
CA SER A 803 26.21 2.93 -20.19
C SER A 803 25.00 3.44 -19.41
N ILE A 804 25.02 3.24 -18.10
CA ILE A 804 24.14 3.88 -17.11
C ILE A 804 25.05 4.41 -16.01
N GLU A 805 25.06 5.72 -15.81
CA GLU A 805 26.03 6.41 -14.94
C GLU A 805 25.31 7.30 -13.92
N PRO A 806 25.57 7.18 -12.60
CA PRO A 806 24.95 8.06 -11.60
C PRO A 806 25.39 9.51 -11.82
N LYS A 807 24.42 10.40 -12.01
CA LYS A 807 24.62 11.81 -12.39
C LYS A 807 24.32 12.79 -11.24
N GLY A 808 24.13 12.26 -10.03
CA GLY A 808 23.90 13.04 -8.82
C GLY A 808 22.43 13.42 -8.65
N ILE A 809 22.19 14.65 -8.18
CA ILE A 809 20.87 15.18 -7.84
C ILE A 809 20.50 16.26 -8.85
N ALA A 810 19.35 16.14 -9.53
CA ALA A 810 18.93 17.12 -10.53
C ALA A 810 17.40 17.23 -10.64
N ASP A 811 16.93 18.35 -11.20
CA ASP A 811 15.51 18.69 -11.38
C ASP A 811 14.80 17.73 -12.35
N THR A 812 13.71 17.12 -11.88
CA THR A 812 12.95 16.11 -12.60
C THR A 812 11.57 16.61 -13.09
N TYR A 813 10.95 15.98 -14.09
CA TYR A 813 9.70 16.38 -14.76
C TYR A 813 9.08 15.16 -15.45
N ASP A 814 7.76 14.95 -15.33
CA ASP A 814 7.01 13.91 -16.06
C ASP A 814 6.16 14.52 -17.20
N LEU A 815 5.39 13.68 -17.91
CA LEU A 815 4.32 14.07 -18.82
C LEU A 815 3.13 13.11 -18.66
N THR A 816 1.95 13.65 -18.34
CA THR A 816 0.71 12.86 -18.44
C THR A 816 0.20 12.89 -19.88
N VAL A 817 0.03 11.72 -20.48
CA VAL A 817 -0.25 11.56 -21.92
C VAL A 817 -1.50 10.75 -22.12
N GLU A 818 -2.43 11.26 -22.93
CA GLU A 818 -3.76 10.68 -23.10
C GLU A 818 -3.72 9.29 -23.78
N ASN A 819 -4.53 8.37 -23.24
CA ASN A 819 -4.81 7.01 -23.73
C ASN A 819 -3.65 6.01 -23.67
N ASP A 820 -2.54 6.24 -24.37
CA ASP A 820 -1.47 5.24 -24.45
C ASP A 820 -0.53 5.30 -23.23
N HIS A 821 -0.65 6.34 -22.40
CA HIS A 821 0.09 6.49 -21.15
C HIS A 821 1.60 6.22 -21.34
N ASN A 822 2.19 6.84 -22.37
CA ASN A 822 3.62 6.78 -22.71
C ASN A 822 4.03 7.84 -23.77
N PHE A 823 5.34 8.11 -23.93
CA PHE A 823 5.85 9.08 -24.91
C PHE A 823 7.30 8.89 -25.37
N VAL A 824 7.68 9.58 -26.45
CA VAL A 824 9.07 9.71 -26.94
C VAL A 824 9.77 10.94 -26.35
N ALA A 825 10.88 10.74 -25.63
CA ALA A 825 11.74 11.80 -25.08
C ALA A 825 13.23 11.49 -25.32
N ASN A 826 14.02 12.49 -25.72
CA ASN A 826 15.39 12.34 -26.28
C ASN A 826 15.51 11.26 -27.37
N GLY A 827 14.39 10.92 -28.03
CA GLY A 827 14.31 9.81 -28.97
C GLY A 827 14.34 8.41 -28.33
N ILE A 828 13.74 8.22 -27.15
CA ILE A 828 13.60 6.98 -26.38
C ILE A 828 12.16 6.93 -25.78
N VAL A 829 11.56 5.75 -25.50
CA VAL A 829 10.11 5.58 -25.16
C VAL A 829 9.84 5.15 -23.70
N ILE A 830 8.92 5.84 -22.99
CA ILE A 830 8.75 5.91 -21.49
C ILE A 830 7.24 6.13 -21.04
N HIS A 831 6.73 5.84 -19.81
CA HIS A 831 5.37 5.22 -19.51
C HIS A 831 4.17 6.03 -18.81
N ASN A 832 3.47 5.47 -17.77
CA ASN A 832 2.12 5.68 -17.10
C ASN A 832 2.03 4.70 -15.83
N SER A 833 0.91 4.49 -15.06
CA SER A 833 0.93 3.74 -13.73
C SER A 833 -0.27 2.95 -13.12
N HIS A 834 -1.25 3.59 -12.43
CA HIS A 834 -2.30 3.19 -11.42
C HIS A 834 -2.01 3.64 -9.95
N SER A 835 -2.91 3.44 -8.95
CA SER A 835 -2.66 3.73 -7.51
C SER A 835 -3.16 2.70 -6.45
N ALA A 836 -4.43 2.70 -5.99
CA ALA A 836 -4.82 2.14 -4.65
C ALA A 836 -6.22 1.47 -4.54
N ALA A 837 -6.58 0.88 -3.38
CA ALA A 837 -7.74 -0.05 -3.26
C ALA A 837 -8.49 -0.23 -1.91
N TYR A 838 -7.83 -0.23 -0.74
CA TYR A 838 -8.41 -0.85 0.49
C TYR A 838 -9.69 -0.21 1.09
N ALA A 839 -9.97 1.06 0.83
CA ALA A 839 -11.16 1.73 1.38
C ALA A 839 -12.48 1.11 0.88
N LEU A 840 -12.51 0.56 -0.34
CA LEU A 840 -13.68 -0.13 -0.88
C LEU A 840 -14.06 -1.35 -0.02
N VAL A 841 -13.08 -2.12 0.43
CA VAL A 841 -13.32 -3.31 1.28
C VAL A 841 -13.90 -2.90 2.63
N SER A 842 -13.44 -1.78 3.18
CA SER A 842 -13.98 -1.21 4.42
C SER A 842 -15.46 -0.83 4.24
N TYR A 843 -15.80 -0.12 3.17
CA TYR A 843 -17.18 0.22 2.82
C TYR A 843 -18.06 -1.00 2.54
N GLN A 844 -17.56 -2.01 1.83
CA GLN A 844 -18.30 -3.27 1.61
C GLN A 844 -18.65 -3.98 2.93
N THR A 845 -17.72 -4.01 3.91
CA THR A 845 -18.04 -4.55 5.24
C THR A 845 -19.04 -3.69 6.03
N LEU A 846 -18.98 -2.36 5.89
CA LEU A 846 -19.94 -1.43 6.50
C LEU A 846 -21.35 -1.60 5.92
N TRP A 847 -21.47 -1.68 4.59
CA TRP A 847 -22.74 -1.88 3.89
C TRP A 847 -23.39 -3.22 4.26
N LEU A 848 -22.60 -4.31 4.26
CA LEU A 848 -23.07 -5.63 4.70
C LEU A 848 -23.53 -5.63 6.17
N LYS A 849 -22.80 -4.97 7.07
CA LYS A 849 -23.19 -4.82 8.48
C LYS A 849 -24.50 -4.02 8.65
N THR A 850 -24.81 -3.13 7.71
CA THR A 850 -25.98 -2.25 7.78
C THR A 850 -27.24 -2.93 7.24
N HIS A 851 -27.17 -3.49 6.04
CA HIS A 851 -28.34 -4.09 5.35
C HIS A 851 -28.58 -5.55 5.74
N HIS A 852 -27.52 -6.31 6.06
CA HIS A 852 -27.60 -7.73 6.39
C HIS A 852 -26.82 -8.06 7.69
N PRO A 853 -27.14 -7.40 8.83
CA PRO A 853 -26.35 -7.46 10.06
C PRO A 853 -26.16 -8.88 10.61
N ALA A 854 -27.20 -9.72 10.58
CA ALA A 854 -27.14 -11.10 11.10
C ALA A 854 -26.16 -11.97 10.29
N ALA A 855 -26.31 -11.99 8.96
CA ALA A 855 -25.42 -12.73 8.06
C ALA A 855 -23.97 -12.23 8.11
N PHE A 856 -23.77 -10.90 8.17
CA PHE A 856 -22.44 -10.31 8.31
C PHE A 856 -21.78 -10.67 9.66
N MET A 857 -22.47 -10.47 10.78
CA MET A 857 -21.90 -10.78 12.10
C MET A 857 -21.68 -12.27 12.32
N ALA A 858 -22.53 -13.16 11.77
CA ALA A 858 -22.29 -14.60 11.76
C ALA A 858 -21.02 -14.98 10.97
N ALA A 859 -20.76 -14.33 9.83
CA ALA A 859 -19.53 -14.53 9.06
C ALA A 859 -18.28 -14.01 9.81
N VAL A 860 -18.38 -12.84 10.47
CA VAL A 860 -17.32 -12.28 11.34
C VAL A 860 -16.99 -13.23 12.50
N LEU A 861 -18.00 -13.63 13.28
CA LEU A 861 -17.86 -14.53 14.43
C LEU A 861 -17.23 -15.88 14.02
N SER A 862 -17.62 -16.39 12.85
CA SER A 862 -17.04 -17.61 12.28
C SER A 862 -15.58 -17.44 11.83
N SER A 863 -15.14 -16.23 11.50
CA SER A 863 -13.83 -15.98 10.89
C SER A 863 -12.73 -15.75 11.92
N ASP A 864 -13.06 -15.24 13.11
CA ASP A 864 -12.16 -15.13 14.26
C ASP A 864 -12.52 -16.10 15.40
N MET A 865 -13.23 -17.21 15.10
CA MET A 865 -13.71 -18.18 16.11
C MET A 865 -12.59 -18.76 17.00
N ASP A 866 -11.37 -18.89 16.46
CA ASP A 866 -10.16 -19.34 17.17
C ASP A 866 -9.81 -18.44 18.37
N LYS A 867 -10.24 -17.17 18.33
CA LYS A 867 -9.80 -16.09 19.23
C LYS A 867 -10.96 -15.71 20.15
N THR A 868 -11.20 -16.53 21.16
CA THR A 868 -12.23 -16.31 22.21
C THR A 868 -12.33 -14.85 22.67
N GLU A 869 -11.22 -14.17 22.97
CA GLU A 869 -11.18 -12.73 23.31
C GLU A 869 -11.90 -11.81 22.30
N LYS A 870 -11.73 -12.04 21.00
CA LYS A 870 -12.45 -11.31 19.95
C LYS A 870 -13.91 -11.73 19.85
N VAL A 871 -14.20 -13.03 19.99
CA VAL A 871 -15.57 -13.57 19.94
C VAL A 871 -16.44 -12.92 21.01
N VAL A 872 -15.91 -12.67 22.22
CA VAL A 872 -16.62 -11.91 23.27
C VAL A 872 -17.01 -10.50 22.77
N VAL A 873 -16.05 -9.72 22.27
CA VAL A 873 -16.27 -8.35 21.78
C VAL A 873 -17.27 -8.30 20.62
N PHE A 874 -17.26 -9.29 19.72
CA PHE A 874 -18.23 -9.38 18.64
C PHE A 874 -19.62 -9.83 19.12
N ILE A 875 -19.72 -10.62 20.19
CA ILE A 875 -20.99 -10.97 20.84
C ILE A 875 -21.60 -9.78 21.59
N GLU A 876 -20.78 -8.97 22.27
CA GLU A 876 -21.19 -7.70 22.86
C GLU A 876 -21.70 -6.72 21.79
N GLU A 877 -21.05 -6.66 20.63
CA GLU A 877 -21.52 -5.88 19.47
C GLU A 877 -22.89 -6.37 18.97
N CYS A 878 -23.11 -7.68 18.83
CA CYS A 878 -24.40 -8.25 18.45
C CYS A 878 -25.50 -7.93 19.48
N ARG A 879 -25.21 -8.09 20.78
CA ARG A 879 -26.11 -7.70 21.88
C ARG A 879 -26.48 -6.20 21.79
N ARG A 880 -25.49 -5.34 21.52
CA ARG A 880 -25.67 -3.88 21.30
C ARG A 880 -26.51 -3.55 20.06
N MET A 881 -26.36 -4.32 18.99
CA MET A 881 -27.17 -4.25 17.77
C MET A 881 -28.57 -4.88 17.93
N ARG A 882 -28.89 -5.47 19.09
CA ARG A 882 -30.13 -6.23 19.39
C ARG A 882 -30.33 -7.48 18.53
N LEU A 883 -29.24 -8.05 18.00
CA LEU A 883 -29.27 -9.34 17.32
C LEU A 883 -29.36 -10.46 18.37
N PRO A 884 -30.41 -11.30 18.38
CA PRO A 884 -30.52 -12.36 19.37
C PRO A 884 -29.50 -13.46 19.09
N ILE A 885 -28.59 -13.70 20.03
CA ILE A 885 -27.62 -14.80 19.97
C ILE A 885 -28.22 -16.01 20.67
N MET A 886 -28.46 -17.06 19.90
CA MET A 886 -28.93 -18.34 20.43
C MET A 886 -27.74 -19.17 20.92
N PRO A 887 -27.87 -19.86 22.07
CA PRO A 887 -26.81 -20.72 22.60
C PRO A 887 -26.44 -21.84 21.62
N PRO A 888 -25.25 -22.45 21.77
CA PRO A 888 -24.92 -23.66 21.04
C PRO A 888 -25.95 -24.73 21.37
N ALA A 889 -26.32 -25.51 20.36
CA ALA A 889 -27.32 -26.58 20.44
C ALA A 889 -27.01 -27.66 19.41
N ILE A 890 -26.70 -28.88 19.85
CA ILE A 890 -26.11 -29.93 19.01
C ILE A 890 -26.99 -30.38 17.84
N ASN A 891 -28.31 -30.19 17.95
CA ASN A 891 -29.26 -30.54 16.89
C ASN A 891 -29.47 -29.43 15.84
N ALA A 892 -29.14 -28.17 16.15
CA ALA A 892 -29.43 -27.02 15.29
C ALA A 892 -28.19 -26.23 14.85
N SER A 893 -27.05 -26.38 15.52
CA SER A 893 -25.86 -25.56 15.30
C SER A 893 -24.89 -26.22 14.31
N GLU A 894 -24.26 -25.44 13.45
CA GLU A 894 -23.21 -25.92 12.54
C GLU A 894 -21.81 -25.69 13.16
N TYR A 895 -20.74 -26.08 12.46
CA TYR A 895 -19.37 -25.78 12.90
C TYR A 895 -19.12 -24.26 12.99
N ARG A 896 -19.58 -23.53 11.96
CA ARG A 896 -19.57 -22.07 11.88
C ARG A 896 -20.84 -21.48 12.51
N PHE A 897 -20.79 -20.21 12.92
CA PHE A 897 -21.99 -19.47 13.32
C PHE A 897 -22.90 -19.29 12.11
N THR A 898 -24.21 -19.40 12.32
CA THR A 898 -25.21 -19.29 11.25
C THR A 898 -26.25 -18.23 11.58
N ALA A 899 -26.66 -17.44 10.58
CA ALA A 899 -27.86 -16.62 10.67
C ALA A 899 -29.12 -17.49 10.50
N GLY A 900 -30.18 -17.18 11.24
CA GLY A 900 -31.53 -17.70 11.04
C GLY A 900 -32.45 -16.66 10.38
N GLN A 901 -33.61 -17.11 9.88
CA GLN A 901 -34.51 -16.29 9.06
C GLN A 901 -35.04 -15.04 9.78
N ASP A 902 -35.24 -15.11 11.10
CA ASP A 902 -35.69 -13.98 11.94
C ASP A 902 -34.54 -13.06 12.41
N GLY A 903 -33.35 -13.17 11.82
CA GLY A 903 -32.16 -12.40 12.19
C GLY A 903 -31.43 -12.89 13.44
N GLU A 904 -31.78 -14.08 13.96
CA GLU A 904 -31.01 -14.74 15.02
C GLU A 904 -29.60 -15.15 14.54
N ILE A 905 -28.64 -15.16 15.47
CA ILE A 905 -27.30 -15.72 15.24
C ILE A 905 -27.13 -16.92 16.15
N ARG A 906 -26.96 -18.11 15.58
CA ARG A 906 -26.76 -19.35 16.32
C ARG A 906 -25.27 -19.61 16.55
N TYR A 907 -24.91 -19.97 17.79
CA TYR A 907 -23.52 -20.15 18.18
C TYR A 907 -22.84 -21.29 17.39
N GLY A 908 -21.70 -21.01 16.75
CA GLY A 908 -20.93 -22.01 16.03
C GLY A 908 -20.22 -22.99 16.97
N LEU A 909 -20.38 -24.30 16.74
CA LEU A 909 -19.78 -25.32 17.60
C LEU A 909 -18.23 -25.25 17.61
N GLY A 910 -17.61 -24.69 16.57
CA GLY A 910 -16.16 -24.48 16.48
C GLY A 910 -15.58 -23.50 17.50
N ALA A 911 -16.40 -22.58 18.04
CA ALA A 911 -15.98 -21.60 19.03
C ALA A 911 -16.01 -22.14 20.49
N ILE A 912 -16.19 -23.45 20.69
CA ILE A 912 -16.24 -24.08 22.02
C ILE A 912 -14.84 -24.57 22.42
N LYS A 913 -14.21 -23.84 23.35
CA LYS A 913 -12.87 -24.11 23.89
C LYS A 913 -12.82 -25.50 24.54
N GLY A 914 -11.90 -26.33 24.06
CA GLY A 914 -11.73 -27.72 24.52
C GLY A 914 -12.34 -28.77 23.59
N VAL A 915 -13.09 -28.35 22.57
CA VAL A 915 -13.57 -29.22 21.49
C VAL A 915 -12.69 -29.05 20.25
N GLY A 916 -12.37 -30.16 19.55
CA GLY A 916 -11.58 -30.13 18.32
C GLY A 916 -12.45 -30.18 17.05
N GLU A 917 -12.03 -29.48 16.00
CA GLU A 917 -12.70 -29.38 14.70
C GLU A 917 -13.16 -30.75 14.16
N GLY A 918 -12.25 -31.70 13.99
CA GLY A 918 -12.56 -33.05 13.46
C GLY A 918 -13.48 -33.93 14.33
N ALA A 919 -13.82 -33.50 15.56
CA ALA A 919 -14.88 -34.09 16.38
C ALA A 919 -16.24 -33.41 16.11
N ILE A 920 -16.25 -32.10 15.88
CA ILE A 920 -17.46 -31.34 15.50
C ILE A 920 -17.90 -31.72 14.08
N GLU A 921 -16.96 -31.88 13.15
CA GLU A 921 -17.27 -32.40 11.82
C GLU A 921 -17.91 -33.78 11.86
N ALA A 922 -17.45 -34.66 12.76
CA ALA A 922 -18.06 -35.98 12.96
C ALA A 922 -19.50 -35.84 13.48
N LEU A 923 -19.72 -35.02 14.51
CA LEU A 923 -21.05 -34.73 15.05
C LEU A 923 -22.02 -34.16 13.99
N VAL A 924 -21.56 -33.19 13.19
CA VAL A 924 -22.39 -32.55 12.15
C VAL A 924 -22.67 -33.51 10.99
N ASN A 925 -21.68 -34.31 10.55
CA ASN A 925 -21.85 -35.25 9.44
C ASN A 925 -22.71 -36.47 9.84
N GLU A 926 -22.60 -36.98 11.06
CA GLU A 926 -23.49 -38.02 11.57
C GLU A 926 -24.92 -37.49 11.74
N ARG A 927 -25.11 -36.28 12.28
CA ARG A 927 -26.45 -35.64 12.34
C ARG A 927 -27.10 -35.50 10.95
N ARG A 928 -26.31 -35.14 9.93
CA ARG A 928 -26.82 -35.00 8.54
C ARG A 928 -27.22 -36.33 7.90
N GLN A 929 -26.68 -37.46 8.37
CA GLN A 929 -27.02 -38.80 7.86
C GLN A 929 -28.10 -39.51 8.70
N GLY A 930 -27.98 -39.48 10.02
CA GLY A 930 -28.90 -40.16 10.96
C GLY A 930 -30.03 -39.29 11.54
N GLY A 931 -30.10 -38.00 11.18
CA GLY A 931 -31.06 -37.05 11.75
C GLY A 931 -30.66 -36.56 13.15
N PRO A 932 -31.55 -35.80 13.84
CA PRO A 932 -31.26 -35.23 15.15
C PRO A 932 -31.10 -36.30 16.23
N TYR A 933 -30.23 -36.01 17.19
CA TYR A 933 -29.98 -36.81 18.39
C TYR A 933 -31.13 -36.66 19.38
N ARG A 934 -31.53 -37.76 20.02
CA ARG A 934 -32.67 -37.82 20.96
C ARG A 934 -32.25 -37.60 22.40
N ASP A 935 -31.11 -38.16 22.80
CA ASP A 935 -30.55 -38.06 24.14
C ASP A 935 -29.02 -38.25 24.12
N LEU A 936 -28.39 -38.16 25.31
CA LEU A 936 -26.94 -38.29 25.47
C LEU A 936 -26.40 -39.69 25.12
N PHE A 937 -27.21 -40.75 25.19
CA PHE A 937 -26.79 -42.10 24.82
C PHE A 937 -26.85 -42.30 23.30
N ASP A 938 -27.93 -41.86 22.65
CA ASP A 938 -28.09 -41.81 21.19
C ASP A 938 -26.97 -40.99 20.52
N LEU A 939 -26.48 -39.93 21.18
CA LEU A 939 -25.28 -39.18 20.79
C LEU A 939 -24.00 -40.03 20.86
N CYS A 940 -23.74 -40.68 22.01
CA CYS A 940 -22.52 -41.46 22.24
C CYS A 940 -22.47 -42.77 21.45
N GLN A 941 -23.62 -43.36 21.11
CA GLN A 941 -23.71 -44.61 20.35
C GLN A 941 -23.39 -44.42 18.86
N ARG A 942 -23.76 -43.25 18.28
CA ARG A 942 -23.59 -42.96 16.84
C ARG A 942 -22.22 -42.39 16.47
N VAL A 943 -21.52 -41.75 17.40
CA VAL A 943 -20.32 -40.94 17.12
C VAL A 943 -19.07 -41.60 17.70
N ASP A 944 -17.99 -41.68 16.91
CA ASP A 944 -16.74 -42.32 17.31
C ASP A 944 -16.16 -41.72 18.61
N LEU A 945 -16.17 -42.53 19.68
CA LEU A 945 -15.67 -42.19 21.01
C LEU A 945 -14.16 -41.87 21.04
N ARG A 946 -13.39 -42.27 20.01
CA ARG A 946 -11.99 -41.85 19.84
C ARG A 946 -11.87 -40.35 19.57
N LYS A 947 -12.89 -39.77 18.93
CA LYS A 947 -13.03 -38.31 18.70
C LYS A 947 -13.80 -37.66 19.84
N LEU A 948 -14.92 -38.27 20.26
CA LEU A 948 -15.83 -37.78 21.30
C LEU A 948 -15.34 -38.17 22.71
N ASN A 949 -14.16 -37.68 23.11
CA ASN A 949 -13.62 -37.99 24.43
C ASN A 949 -14.39 -37.29 25.58
N ARG A 950 -14.20 -37.77 26.82
CA ARG A 950 -14.87 -37.24 28.01
C ARG A 950 -14.72 -35.72 28.19
N ARG A 951 -13.55 -35.14 27.89
CA ARG A 951 -13.30 -33.69 28.04
C ARG A 951 -14.08 -32.87 27.01
N VAL A 952 -14.29 -33.41 25.80
CA VAL A 952 -15.18 -32.82 24.79
C VAL A 952 -16.62 -32.79 25.31
N LEU A 953 -17.13 -33.91 25.85
CA LEU A 953 -18.47 -33.96 26.44
C LEU A 953 -18.62 -33.04 27.66
N GLU A 954 -17.66 -33.01 28.59
CA GLU A 954 -17.68 -32.06 29.71
C GLU A 954 -17.72 -30.60 29.24
N SER A 955 -17.06 -30.27 28.13
CA SER A 955 -17.08 -28.92 27.52
C SER A 955 -18.44 -28.62 26.87
N LEU A 956 -19.01 -29.57 26.12
CA LEU A 956 -20.33 -29.46 25.48
C LEU A 956 -21.48 -29.35 26.50
N ILE A 957 -21.38 -30.02 27.65
CA ILE A 957 -22.36 -29.87 28.75
C ILE A 957 -22.21 -28.51 29.43
N ARG A 958 -20.97 -28.06 29.72
CA ARG A 958 -20.73 -26.77 30.40
C ARG A 958 -21.21 -25.56 29.59
N CYS A 959 -20.98 -25.56 28.27
CA CYS A 959 -21.42 -24.46 27.40
C CYS A 959 -22.91 -24.47 27.04
N GLY A 960 -23.64 -25.54 27.35
CA GLY A 960 -25.07 -25.69 27.03
C GLY A 960 -25.40 -26.34 25.69
N ALA A 961 -24.40 -26.81 24.92
CA ALA A 961 -24.62 -27.44 23.61
C ALA A 961 -25.52 -28.68 23.64
N LEU A 962 -25.72 -29.27 24.82
CA LEU A 962 -26.53 -30.47 25.04
C LEU A 962 -27.78 -30.22 25.91
N ASP A 963 -28.15 -28.96 26.16
CA ASP A 963 -29.31 -28.59 26.98
C ASP A 963 -30.63 -29.17 26.41
N ASP A 964 -30.74 -29.35 25.10
CA ASP A 964 -31.88 -30.00 24.43
C ASP A 964 -32.01 -31.51 24.74
N LEU A 965 -30.93 -32.17 25.17
CA LEU A 965 -30.84 -33.64 25.31
C LEU A 965 -31.12 -34.15 26.73
N GLY A 966 -31.42 -33.27 27.70
CA GLY A 966 -31.60 -33.68 29.09
C GLY A 966 -32.22 -32.63 30.01
N ALA A 967 -32.75 -33.08 31.14
CA ALA A 967 -33.60 -32.26 32.02
C ALA A 967 -32.86 -31.14 32.82
N ASN A 968 -31.53 -31.16 32.84
CA ASN A 968 -30.61 -30.05 33.20
C ASN A 968 -29.13 -30.48 33.05
N ARG A 969 -28.20 -29.51 32.97
CA ARG A 969 -26.75 -29.75 32.86
C ARG A 969 -26.18 -30.61 34.00
N ALA A 970 -26.70 -30.45 35.22
CA ALA A 970 -26.26 -31.20 36.40
C ALA A 970 -26.58 -32.72 36.31
N THR A 971 -27.69 -33.09 35.66
CA THR A 971 -28.04 -34.49 35.41
C THR A 971 -27.25 -35.04 34.21
N LEU A 972 -27.10 -34.27 33.12
CA LEU A 972 -26.26 -34.65 31.97
C LEU A 972 -24.80 -34.93 32.37
N ALA A 973 -24.20 -34.07 33.20
CA ALA A 973 -22.85 -34.26 33.72
C ALA A 973 -22.71 -35.50 34.62
N ALA A 974 -23.80 -35.96 35.24
CA ALA A 974 -23.84 -37.21 36.00
C ALA A 974 -24.07 -38.44 35.12
N GLN A 975 -24.83 -38.31 34.01
CA GLN A 975 -25.12 -39.39 33.06
C GLN A 975 -23.94 -39.70 32.12
N MET A 976 -23.13 -38.70 31.78
CA MET A 976 -22.02 -38.81 30.83
C MET A 976 -21.07 -40.02 31.05
N PRO A 977 -20.60 -40.35 32.27
CA PRO A 977 -19.70 -41.50 32.46
C PRO A 977 -20.36 -42.85 32.15
N GLU A 978 -21.63 -43.00 32.52
CA GLU A 978 -22.42 -44.22 32.28
C GLU A 978 -22.83 -44.34 30.80
N ALA A 979 -23.20 -43.22 30.16
CA ALA A 979 -23.50 -43.17 28.72
C ALA A 979 -22.29 -43.56 27.86
N LEU A 980 -21.09 -43.07 28.21
CA LEU A 980 -19.84 -43.48 27.57
C LEU A 980 -19.55 -44.97 27.74
N GLN A 981 -19.73 -45.52 28.95
CA GLN A 981 -19.49 -46.94 29.24
C GLN A 981 -20.45 -47.85 28.45
N LEU A 982 -21.74 -47.49 28.38
CA LEU A 982 -22.74 -48.23 27.61
C LEU A 982 -22.49 -48.14 26.10
N ALA A 983 -22.04 -46.98 25.60
CA ALA A 983 -21.67 -46.81 24.20
C ALA A 983 -20.42 -47.63 23.82
N GLU A 984 -19.38 -47.65 24.67
CA GLU A 984 -18.24 -48.56 24.50
C GLU A 984 -18.67 -50.04 24.48
N GLN A 985 -19.56 -50.44 25.39
CA GLN A 985 -20.06 -51.81 25.45
C GLN A 985 -20.84 -52.17 24.17
N HIS A 986 -21.71 -51.28 23.68
CA HIS A 986 -22.39 -51.47 22.40
C HIS A 986 -21.40 -51.62 21.24
N LEU A 987 -20.41 -50.73 21.14
CA LEU A 987 -19.41 -50.77 20.07
C LEU A 987 -18.60 -52.08 20.09
N ARG A 988 -18.24 -52.58 21.28
CA ARG A 988 -17.56 -53.88 21.46
C ARG A 988 -18.45 -55.05 21.06
N ASN A 989 -19.72 -55.05 21.44
CA ASN A 989 -20.68 -56.11 21.09
C ASN A 989 -20.88 -56.18 19.56
N SER A 990 -21.12 -55.03 18.90
CA SER A 990 -21.23 -54.96 17.44
C SER A 990 -19.95 -55.40 16.74
N ALA A 991 -18.77 -54.97 17.21
CA ALA A 991 -17.48 -55.39 16.64
C ALA A 991 -17.17 -56.89 16.85
N ALA A 992 -17.72 -57.50 17.91
CA ALA A 992 -17.64 -58.94 18.16
C ALA A 992 -18.68 -59.76 17.37
N GLY A 993 -19.52 -59.14 16.54
CA GLY A 993 -20.63 -59.80 15.85
C GLY A 993 -21.75 -60.26 16.79
N GLN A 994 -21.75 -59.83 18.05
CA GLN A 994 -22.74 -60.17 19.05
C GLN A 994 -23.95 -59.25 18.94
N ASN A 995 -24.91 -59.63 18.10
CA ASN A 995 -26.30 -59.28 18.37
C ASN A 995 -26.67 -59.86 19.75
N ASP A 996 -27.27 -59.05 20.62
CA ASP A 996 -27.53 -59.44 22.01
C ASP A 996 -28.48 -60.65 22.06
N MET A 997 -27.91 -61.81 22.41
CA MET A 997 -28.58 -63.12 22.33
C MET A 997 -29.72 -63.29 23.34
N PHE A 998 -29.92 -62.31 24.23
CA PHE A 998 -31.03 -62.26 25.19
C PHE A 998 -31.91 -60.99 25.05
N GLY A 999 -31.70 -60.18 24.01
CA GLY A 999 -32.53 -59.02 23.66
C GLY A 999 -33.73 -59.41 22.79
N LEU A 1000 -34.95 -59.15 23.26
CA LEU A 1000 -36.20 -59.50 22.55
C LEU A 1000 -36.34 -58.76 21.21
N ALA A 1001 -36.58 -59.53 20.14
CA ALA A 1001 -36.94 -58.99 18.84
C ALA A 1001 -38.30 -58.26 18.91
N THR A 1002 -38.28 -56.94 18.76
CA THR A 1002 -39.46 -56.12 18.45
C THR A 1002 -39.15 -55.26 17.24
N THR A 1003 -39.91 -55.42 16.16
CA THR A 1003 -39.81 -54.61 14.93
C THR A 1003 -40.50 -53.25 15.08
N ASP A 1004 -40.57 -52.76 16.31
CA ASP A 1004 -41.21 -51.52 16.70
C ASP A 1004 -40.37 -50.86 17.79
N LYS A 1005 -40.51 -49.54 17.92
CA LYS A 1005 -39.61 -48.66 18.69
C LYS A 1005 -39.35 -49.15 20.12
N THR A 1006 -38.33 -49.97 20.33
CA THR A 1006 -37.87 -50.33 21.67
C THR A 1006 -37.42 -49.04 22.34
N PRO A 1007 -38.01 -48.62 23.47
CA PRO A 1007 -37.61 -47.38 24.11
C PRO A 1007 -36.16 -47.50 24.54
N ILE A 1008 -35.35 -46.51 24.18
CA ILE A 1008 -34.02 -46.31 24.75
C ILE A 1008 -34.19 -46.40 26.27
N ARG A 1009 -33.48 -47.31 26.95
CA ARG A 1009 -33.47 -47.34 28.42
C ARG A 1009 -33.01 -45.95 28.86
N PRO A 1010 -33.86 -45.11 29.46
CA PRO A 1010 -33.41 -43.79 29.87
C PRO A 1010 -32.37 -44.02 30.97
N LEU A 1011 -31.24 -43.31 30.93
CA LEU A 1011 -30.32 -43.27 32.06
C LEU A 1011 -31.03 -42.56 33.22
N HIS A 1012 -31.84 -43.31 33.97
CA HIS A 1012 -32.63 -42.86 35.12
C HIS A 1012 -31.75 -42.62 36.36
N ILE A 1013 -30.65 -41.90 36.17
CA ILE A 1013 -30.06 -41.11 37.24
C ILE A 1013 -31.12 -40.12 37.70
N ALA A 1014 -31.42 -40.11 38.99
CA ALA A 1014 -32.40 -39.21 39.58
C ALA A 1014 -32.03 -37.75 39.25
N LYS A 1015 -33.01 -36.96 38.78
CA LYS A 1015 -32.82 -35.55 38.38
C LYS A 1015 -32.16 -34.80 39.52
N LYS A 1016 -30.91 -34.39 39.33
CA LYS A 1016 -30.18 -33.58 40.31
C LYS A 1016 -30.77 -32.16 40.35
N PRO A 1017 -30.68 -31.44 41.48
CA PRO A 1017 -30.85 -29.99 41.46
C PRO A 1017 -29.92 -29.40 40.38
N GLU A 1018 -30.39 -28.37 39.69
CA GLU A 1018 -29.59 -27.71 38.67
C GLU A 1018 -28.36 -27.02 39.30
N TRP A 1019 -27.30 -26.83 38.52
CA TRP A 1019 -26.16 -26.03 38.95
C TRP A 1019 -26.61 -24.64 39.38
N THR A 1020 -25.95 -24.09 40.40
CA THR A 1020 -26.15 -22.70 40.78
C THR A 1020 -25.81 -21.78 39.60
N GLN A 1021 -26.40 -20.59 39.56
CA GLN A 1021 -26.13 -19.61 38.50
C GLN A 1021 -24.62 -19.32 38.39
N GLU A 1022 -23.90 -19.25 39.52
CA GLU A 1022 -22.45 -19.08 39.56
C GLU A 1022 -21.69 -20.25 38.89
N GLU A 1023 -22.05 -21.50 39.19
CA GLU A 1023 -21.43 -22.69 38.58
C GLU A 1023 -21.73 -22.78 37.07
N ARG A 1024 -22.96 -22.44 36.66
CA ARG A 1024 -23.39 -22.40 35.26
C ARG A 1024 -22.63 -21.32 34.48
N LEU A 1025 -22.58 -20.10 35.02
CA LEU A 1025 -21.87 -18.97 34.42
C LEU A 1025 -20.35 -19.21 34.38
N ARG A 1026 -19.77 -19.83 35.41
CA ARG A 1026 -18.36 -20.26 35.40
C ARG A 1026 -18.09 -21.30 34.31
N GLY A 1027 -18.96 -22.31 34.16
CA GLY A 1027 -18.87 -23.30 33.09
C GLY A 1027 -18.97 -22.68 31.69
N GLU A 1028 -19.85 -21.70 31.50
CA GLU A 1028 -19.96 -20.94 30.24
C GLU A 1028 -18.67 -20.13 29.98
N LYS A 1029 -18.13 -19.41 30.96
CA LYS A 1029 -16.87 -18.65 30.79
C LYS A 1029 -15.66 -19.55 30.50
N GLU A 1030 -15.54 -20.68 31.18
CA GLU A 1030 -14.45 -21.65 30.95
C GLU A 1030 -14.42 -22.21 29.53
N THR A 1031 -15.60 -22.36 28.89
CA THR A 1031 -15.77 -23.06 27.61
C THR A 1031 -16.07 -22.15 26.40
N LEU A 1032 -16.77 -21.04 26.60
CA LEU A 1032 -17.08 -20.06 25.56
C LEU A 1032 -16.16 -18.82 25.63
N GLY A 1033 -15.53 -18.57 26.79
CA GLY A 1033 -14.77 -17.35 27.07
C GLY A 1033 -15.61 -16.20 27.64
N LEU A 1034 -16.94 -16.32 27.64
CA LEU A 1034 -17.87 -15.30 28.11
C LEU A 1034 -19.02 -15.87 28.94
N TYR A 1035 -19.70 -14.99 29.68
CA TYR A 1035 -20.98 -15.26 30.30
C TYR A 1035 -22.10 -15.08 29.27
N LEU A 1036 -22.73 -16.19 28.84
CA LEU A 1036 -23.73 -16.16 27.77
C LEU A 1036 -25.15 -15.97 28.32
N SER A 1037 -25.51 -16.70 29.38
CA SER A 1037 -26.87 -16.76 29.94
C SER A 1037 -27.21 -15.71 31.01
N GLY A 1038 -26.29 -14.82 31.36
CA GLY A 1038 -26.45 -13.73 32.34
C GLY A 1038 -25.10 -13.10 32.68
N HIS A 1039 -25.02 -12.33 33.75
CA HIS A 1039 -23.79 -11.76 34.31
C HIS A 1039 -23.67 -12.04 35.83
N PRO A 1040 -22.48 -12.25 36.41
CA PRO A 1040 -22.34 -12.54 37.85
C PRO A 1040 -22.91 -11.47 38.79
N LEU A 1041 -23.09 -10.23 38.30
CA LEU A 1041 -23.68 -9.13 39.07
C LEU A 1041 -25.21 -9.09 39.01
N ASP A 1042 -25.87 -9.90 38.17
CA ASP A 1042 -27.33 -9.94 38.11
C ASP A 1042 -27.95 -10.30 39.47
N ARG A 1043 -27.31 -11.23 40.21
CA ARG A 1043 -27.69 -11.59 41.59
C ARG A 1043 -27.61 -10.42 42.57
N LEU A 1044 -26.73 -9.45 42.31
CA LEU A 1044 -26.51 -8.29 43.17
C LEU A 1044 -27.26 -7.03 42.66
N ALA A 1045 -28.01 -7.12 41.56
CA ALA A 1045 -28.61 -5.97 40.89
C ALA A 1045 -29.54 -5.14 41.81
N GLU A 1046 -30.28 -5.78 42.72
CA GLU A 1046 -31.14 -5.10 43.68
C GLU A 1046 -30.34 -4.40 44.79
N GLU A 1047 -29.30 -5.05 45.35
CA GLU A 1047 -28.40 -4.42 46.34
C GLU A 1047 -27.61 -3.26 45.72
N LEU A 1048 -27.16 -3.41 44.48
CA LEU A 1048 -26.47 -2.36 43.71
C LEU A 1048 -27.38 -1.15 43.47
N ALA A 1049 -28.65 -1.37 43.11
CA ALA A 1049 -29.63 -0.31 42.96
C ALA A 1049 -29.92 0.40 44.31
N ALA A 1050 -30.05 -0.36 45.41
CA ALA A 1050 -30.28 0.18 46.75
C ALA A 1050 -29.07 0.98 47.27
N LEU A 1051 -27.85 0.57 46.94
CA LEU A 1051 -26.60 1.30 47.18
C LEU A 1051 -26.43 2.56 46.31
N GLY A 1052 -27.32 2.79 45.33
CA GLY A 1052 -27.22 3.91 44.39
C GLY A 1052 -26.07 3.79 43.39
N VAL A 1053 -25.59 2.57 43.11
CA VAL A 1053 -24.49 2.32 42.17
C VAL A 1053 -24.90 2.68 40.75
N ALA A 1054 -24.07 3.47 40.08
CA ALA A 1054 -24.32 3.86 38.69
C ALA A 1054 -23.92 2.73 37.73
N ARG A 1055 -24.88 2.24 36.93
CA ARG A 1055 -24.60 1.32 35.80
C ARG A 1055 -23.68 1.97 34.77
N LEU A 1056 -22.72 1.22 34.26
CA LEU A 1056 -21.69 1.69 33.33
C LEU A 1056 -22.28 2.15 31.99
N SER A 1057 -23.36 1.51 31.54
CA SER A 1057 -24.17 1.95 30.39
C SER A 1057 -24.73 3.38 30.54
N ASN A 1058 -25.11 3.80 31.76
CA ASN A 1058 -25.61 5.15 32.02
C ASN A 1058 -24.48 6.20 32.09
N LEU A 1059 -23.24 5.78 32.27
CA LEU A 1059 -22.05 6.66 32.34
C LEU A 1059 -21.34 6.81 30.99
N THR A 1060 -21.64 5.95 30.01
CA THR A 1060 -20.92 5.85 28.73
C THR A 1060 -21.75 6.27 27.50
N GLY A 1061 -23.05 6.54 27.66
CA GLY A 1061 -23.94 6.92 26.56
C GLY A 1061 -23.76 8.36 26.02
N SER A 1062 -23.94 8.54 24.72
CA SER A 1062 -23.71 9.80 23.99
C SER A 1062 -24.62 10.99 24.36
N ASN A 1063 -25.65 10.78 25.18
CA ASN A 1063 -26.57 11.83 25.62
C ASN A 1063 -26.03 12.51 26.90
N GLY A 1064 -25.32 13.62 26.72
CA GLY A 1064 -24.61 14.36 27.77
C GLY A 1064 -25.49 15.07 28.82
N ALA A 1065 -26.25 14.31 29.62
CA ALA A 1065 -27.01 14.81 30.76
C ALA A 1065 -26.11 15.16 31.97
N LEU A 1066 -25.04 14.38 32.19
CA LEU A 1066 -24.02 14.68 33.20
C LEU A 1066 -23.01 15.67 32.61
N ARG A 1067 -23.30 16.97 32.75
CA ARG A 1067 -22.41 18.05 32.30
C ARG A 1067 -21.04 17.98 32.97
N ARG A 1068 -19.98 18.25 32.19
CA ARG A 1068 -18.66 18.68 32.68
C ARG A 1068 -18.86 19.86 33.65
N GLY A 1069 -18.42 19.75 34.91
CA GLY A 1069 -18.40 20.89 35.85
C GLY A 1069 -18.83 20.67 37.30
N ASN A 1070 -18.89 19.43 37.82
CA ASN A 1070 -19.13 19.18 39.25
C ASN A 1070 -18.24 18.05 39.78
N ASP A 1071 -17.46 18.33 40.83
CA ASP A 1071 -16.68 17.33 41.58
C ASP A 1071 -17.61 16.45 42.41
N ARG A 1072 -18.18 15.43 41.76
CA ARG A 1072 -19.05 14.42 42.40
C ARG A 1072 -18.38 13.06 42.29
N SER A 1073 -17.84 12.60 43.41
CA SER A 1073 -17.36 11.22 43.57
C SER A 1073 -18.54 10.26 43.43
N LEU A 1074 -18.42 9.30 42.52
CA LEU A 1074 -19.45 8.34 42.14
C LEU A 1074 -19.03 6.93 42.55
N LEU A 1075 -20.02 6.10 42.88
CA LEU A 1075 -19.84 4.69 43.19
C LEU A 1075 -20.25 3.84 41.98
N ILE A 1076 -19.31 3.07 41.45
CA ILE A 1076 -19.54 2.04 40.43
C ILE A 1076 -19.19 0.66 41.02
N ALA A 1077 -19.75 -0.39 40.45
CA ALA A 1077 -19.36 -1.77 40.75
C ALA A 1077 -19.15 -2.54 39.45
N GLY A 1078 -18.24 -3.52 39.48
CA GLY A 1078 -17.96 -4.36 38.32
C GLY A 1078 -17.14 -5.59 38.67
N LEU A 1079 -17.15 -6.56 37.76
CA LEU A 1079 -16.20 -7.67 37.73
C LEU A 1079 -14.87 -7.16 37.14
N VAL A 1080 -13.74 -7.49 37.76
CA VAL A 1080 -12.41 -7.15 37.23
C VAL A 1080 -12.07 -8.05 36.05
N VAL A 1081 -12.05 -7.48 34.84
CA VAL A 1081 -11.73 -8.18 33.59
C VAL A 1081 -10.24 -8.17 33.27
N SER A 1082 -9.51 -7.10 33.61
CA SER A 1082 -8.05 -7.08 33.47
C SER A 1082 -7.37 -6.07 34.39
N VAL A 1083 -6.13 -6.36 34.81
CA VAL A 1083 -5.30 -5.45 35.64
C VAL A 1083 -3.99 -5.12 34.93
N ARG A 1084 -3.74 -3.83 34.66
CA ARG A 1084 -2.52 -3.32 34.03
C ARG A 1084 -1.81 -2.35 34.96
N THR A 1085 -0.49 -2.45 35.09
CA THR A 1085 0.33 -1.53 35.91
C THR A 1085 1.34 -0.76 35.08
N ARG A 1086 1.63 0.49 35.45
CA ARG A 1086 2.62 1.35 34.80
C ARG A 1086 3.42 2.13 35.86
N ILE A 1087 4.68 2.45 35.60
CA ILE A 1087 5.45 3.39 36.41
C ILE A 1087 5.12 4.81 35.93
N ALA A 1088 4.71 5.68 36.85
CA ALA A 1088 4.44 7.08 36.58
C ALA A 1088 5.74 7.92 36.60
N ASN A 1089 5.76 9.06 35.91
CA ASN A 1089 6.95 9.93 35.75
C ASN A 1089 7.57 10.45 37.08
N ARG A 1090 6.90 10.26 38.22
CA ARG A 1090 7.40 10.57 39.58
C ARG A 1090 7.89 9.34 40.38
N GLY A 1091 8.00 8.17 39.74
CA GLY A 1091 8.57 6.94 40.32
C GLY A 1091 7.59 5.99 41.02
N GLY A 1092 6.31 6.35 41.17
CA GLY A 1092 5.27 5.49 41.75
C GLY A 1092 4.61 4.55 40.74
N ARG A 1093 4.15 3.37 41.19
CA ARG A 1093 3.35 2.43 40.38
C ARG A 1093 1.88 2.83 40.38
N MET A 1094 1.32 3.11 39.20
CA MET A 1094 -0.12 3.31 39.00
C MET A 1094 -0.75 2.08 38.34
N ALA A 1095 -2.06 1.89 38.51
CA ALA A 1095 -2.81 0.83 37.84
C ALA A 1095 -3.97 1.36 36.99
N PHE A 1096 -4.27 0.61 35.94
CA PHE A 1096 -5.45 0.73 35.09
C PHE A 1096 -6.19 -0.61 35.15
N VAL A 1097 -7.46 -0.60 35.50
CA VAL A 1097 -8.24 -1.82 35.74
C VAL A 1097 -9.54 -1.74 34.95
N THR A 1098 -9.90 -2.81 34.24
CA THR A 1098 -11.19 -2.87 33.52
C THR A 1098 -12.26 -3.47 34.42
N LEU A 1099 -13.36 -2.75 34.63
CA LEU A 1099 -14.57 -3.24 35.29
C LEU A 1099 -15.68 -3.50 34.26
N ASP A 1100 -16.40 -4.61 34.41
CA ASP A 1100 -17.59 -4.96 33.62
C ASP A 1100 -18.82 -5.06 34.55
N ASP A 1101 -19.95 -4.43 34.18
CA ASP A 1101 -21.21 -4.55 34.92
C ASP A 1101 -22.27 -5.44 34.23
N GLY A 1102 -21.96 -6.00 33.05
CA GLY A 1102 -22.88 -6.75 32.19
C GLY A 1102 -23.73 -5.86 31.28
N SER A 1103 -23.74 -4.55 31.51
CA SER A 1103 -24.33 -3.53 30.62
C SER A 1103 -23.28 -2.72 29.85
N GLY A 1104 -22.02 -2.76 30.29
CA GLY A 1104 -20.85 -2.25 29.57
C GLY A 1104 -19.57 -2.39 30.40
N GLN A 1105 -18.42 -2.09 29.76
CA GLN A 1105 -17.09 -2.09 30.39
C GLN A 1105 -16.56 -0.66 30.54
N MET A 1106 -15.85 -0.38 31.63
CA MET A 1106 -15.18 0.90 31.88
C MET A 1106 -13.80 0.71 32.54
N GLU A 1107 -12.82 1.51 32.15
CA GLU A 1107 -11.47 1.46 32.73
C GLU A 1107 -11.32 2.48 33.86
N ILE A 1108 -10.85 2.03 35.02
CA ILE A 1108 -10.59 2.85 36.21
C ILE A 1108 -9.09 3.09 36.38
N ARG A 1109 -8.71 4.30 36.79
CA ARG A 1109 -7.32 4.70 37.04
C ARG A 1109 -7.07 4.80 38.54
N ILE A 1110 -6.05 4.08 39.03
CA ILE A 1110 -5.65 4.05 40.43
C ILE A 1110 -4.26 4.68 40.55
N PHE A 1111 -4.16 5.81 41.25
CA PHE A 1111 -2.90 6.52 41.50
C PHE A 1111 -2.00 5.79 42.51
N PRO A 1112 -0.68 6.05 42.54
CA PRO A 1112 0.26 5.25 43.33
C PRO A 1112 -0.03 5.16 44.83
N GLU A 1113 -0.51 6.25 45.45
CA GLU A 1113 -0.90 6.24 46.86
C GLU A 1113 -2.03 5.22 47.15
N VAL A 1114 -3.05 5.20 46.28
CA VAL A 1114 -4.21 4.29 46.38
C VAL A 1114 -3.83 2.88 45.93
N TYR A 1115 -2.92 2.73 44.96
CA TYR A 1115 -2.51 1.43 44.45
C TYR A 1115 -1.81 0.59 45.50
N GLU A 1116 -0.77 1.10 46.18
CA GLU A 1116 -0.06 0.31 47.20
C GLU A 1116 -0.95 0.04 48.45
N GLN A 1117 -1.97 0.87 48.71
CA GLN A 1117 -2.96 0.61 49.78
C GLN A 1117 -3.91 -0.56 49.46
N TYR A 1118 -4.43 -0.64 48.23
CA TYR A 1118 -5.49 -1.59 47.85
C TYR A 1118 -5.04 -2.72 46.92
N ARG A 1119 -3.73 -2.86 46.68
CA ARG A 1119 -3.12 -3.83 45.75
C ARG A 1119 -3.62 -5.28 45.91
N SER A 1120 -3.94 -5.71 47.12
CA SER A 1120 -4.45 -7.06 47.41
C SER A 1120 -5.89 -7.32 46.94
N LEU A 1121 -6.66 -6.28 46.63
CA LEU A 1121 -8.03 -6.38 46.11
C LEU A 1121 -8.08 -6.42 44.58
N LEU A 1122 -7.01 -5.96 43.91
CA LEU A 1122 -6.94 -5.82 42.46
C LEU A 1122 -6.56 -7.15 41.78
N ILE A 1123 -7.48 -8.12 41.90
CA ILE A 1123 -7.37 -9.47 41.34
C ILE A 1123 -8.40 -9.62 40.21
N GLU A 1124 -8.02 -10.25 39.11
CA GLU A 1124 -8.95 -10.60 38.02
C GLU A 1124 -10.04 -11.57 38.53
N ASP A 1125 -11.25 -11.47 37.97
CA ASP A 1125 -12.47 -12.16 38.41
C ASP A 1125 -12.99 -11.79 39.83
N ALA A 1126 -12.39 -10.80 40.51
CA ALA A 1126 -12.98 -10.22 41.72
C ALA A 1126 -14.14 -9.26 41.39
N ILE A 1127 -15.16 -9.22 42.24
CA ILE A 1127 -16.18 -8.14 42.23
C ILE A 1127 -15.68 -7.01 43.14
N LEU A 1128 -15.52 -5.82 42.56
CA LEU A 1128 -15.09 -4.62 43.27
C LEU A 1128 -16.11 -3.49 43.11
N LEU A 1129 -16.18 -2.63 44.12
CA LEU A 1129 -16.73 -1.29 43.96
C LEU A 1129 -15.57 -0.29 43.90
N ALA A 1130 -15.65 0.64 42.96
CA ALA A 1130 -14.73 1.76 42.87
C ALA A 1130 -15.50 3.05 43.18
N GLN A 1131 -14.95 3.85 44.09
CA GLN A 1131 -15.43 5.19 44.42
C GLN A 1131 -14.42 6.22 43.91
N GLY A 1132 -14.89 7.24 43.20
CA GLY A 1132 -14.01 8.30 42.70
C GLY A 1132 -14.68 9.26 41.73
N ALA A 1133 -13.96 10.30 41.32
CA ALA A 1133 -14.43 11.27 40.35
C ALA A 1133 -14.39 10.71 38.91
N LEU A 1134 -15.45 10.98 38.13
CA LEU A 1134 -15.41 10.75 36.68
C LEU A 1134 -14.50 11.78 36.01
N SER A 1135 -13.45 11.29 35.36
CA SER A 1135 -12.57 12.09 34.51
C SER A 1135 -12.80 11.75 33.04
N TRP A 1136 -12.87 12.78 32.20
CA TRP A 1136 -12.73 12.58 30.76
C TRP A 1136 -11.25 12.38 30.45
N ASP A 1137 -10.89 11.26 29.84
CA ASP A 1137 -9.52 11.03 29.41
C ASP A 1137 -9.31 11.50 27.97
N GLU A 1138 -8.61 12.61 27.78
CA GLU A 1138 -8.40 13.20 26.46
C GLU A 1138 -7.59 12.33 25.50
N PHE A 1139 -6.80 11.37 26.01
CA PHE A 1139 -5.96 10.50 25.20
C PHE A 1139 -6.69 9.26 24.67
N ASN A 1140 -7.48 8.57 25.51
CA ASN A 1140 -8.30 7.44 25.09
C ASN A 1140 -9.73 7.85 24.67
N GLN A 1141 -10.12 9.11 24.87
CA GLN A 1141 -11.46 9.68 24.63
C GLN A 1141 -12.60 8.83 25.22
N ALA A 1142 -12.35 8.35 26.43
CA ALA A 1142 -13.26 7.52 27.22
C ALA A 1142 -13.44 8.13 28.61
N MET A 1143 -14.59 7.84 29.22
CA MET A 1143 -14.81 8.12 30.65
C MET A 1143 -13.95 7.16 31.47
N ARG A 1144 -13.04 7.71 32.27
CA ARG A 1144 -12.21 6.98 33.24
C ARG A 1144 -12.58 7.43 34.65
N LEU A 1145 -12.85 6.49 35.56
CA LEU A 1145 -12.94 6.84 36.98
C LEU A 1145 -11.53 7.05 37.55
N ASN A 1146 -11.23 8.23 38.08
CA ASN A 1146 -10.05 8.43 38.92
C ASN A 1146 -10.41 7.93 40.33
N VAL A 1147 -9.86 6.79 40.72
CA VAL A 1147 -10.27 6.08 41.94
C VAL A 1147 -9.68 6.74 43.19
N GLU A 1148 -10.56 7.19 44.07
CA GLU A 1148 -10.23 7.67 45.41
C GLU A 1148 -10.16 6.49 46.40
N ARG A 1149 -11.06 5.50 46.23
CA ARG A 1149 -11.19 4.36 47.14
C ARG A 1149 -11.69 3.11 46.42
N VAL A 1150 -11.06 1.98 46.72
CA VAL A 1150 -11.52 0.64 46.30
C VAL A 1150 -12.19 -0.05 47.49
N LEU A 1151 -13.28 -0.77 47.24
CA LEU A 1151 -13.97 -1.59 48.23
C LEU A 1151 -14.19 -3.00 47.65
N ASP A 1152 -13.95 -4.02 48.47
CA ASP A 1152 -14.56 -5.33 48.23
C ASP A 1152 -16.05 -5.33 48.63
N TRP A 1153 -16.79 -6.33 48.16
CA TRP A 1153 -18.24 -6.41 48.37
C TRP A 1153 -18.63 -6.52 49.85
N ASP A 1154 -17.88 -7.29 50.65
CA ASP A 1154 -18.13 -7.46 52.09
C ASP A 1154 -17.81 -6.21 52.92
N THR A 1155 -16.92 -5.33 52.46
CA THR A 1155 -16.60 -4.05 53.10
C THR A 1155 -17.58 -2.96 52.69
N ALA A 1156 -18.02 -2.92 51.42
CA ALA A 1156 -19.11 -2.05 50.99
C ALA A 1156 -20.42 -2.35 51.76
N ARG A 1157 -20.78 -3.64 51.90
CA ARG A 1157 -21.88 -4.06 52.78
C ARG A 1157 -21.68 -3.60 54.23
N ALA A 1158 -20.46 -3.74 54.77
CA ALA A 1158 -20.16 -3.38 56.16
C ALA A 1158 -20.25 -1.88 56.47
N GLU A 1159 -19.98 -1.01 55.49
CA GLU A 1159 -20.02 0.44 55.68
C GLU A 1159 -21.39 1.05 55.39
N TYR A 1160 -22.03 0.66 54.29
CA TYR A 1160 -23.23 1.33 53.79
C TYR A 1160 -24.54 0.73 54.32
N ALA A 1161 -24.55 -0.54 54.75
CA ALA A 1161 -25.77 -1.15 55.30
C ALA A 1161 -26.10 -0.59 56.68
N ARG A 1162 -27.31 -0.04 56.83
CA ARG A 1162 -27.82 0.48 58.12
C ARG A 1162 -28.80 -0.45 58.80
N ARG A 1163 -29.59 -1.19 58.03
CA ARG A 1163 -30.67 -2.03 58.53
C ARG A 1163 -30.63 -3.39 57.84
N LEU A 1164 -30.37 -4.44 58.61
CA LEU A 1164 -30.55 -5.83 58.21
C LEU A 1164 -31.93 -6.27 58.72
N LEU A 1165 -32.89 -6.43 57.80
CA LEU A 1165 -34.25 -6.82 58.10
C LEU A 1165 -34.41 -8.33 57.95
N LEU A 1166 -34.83 -9.00 59.02
CA LEU A 1166 -35.14 -10.42 59.07
C LEU A 1166 -36.65 -10.62 59.19
N ARG A 1167 -37.28 -11.23 58.19
CA ARG A 1167 -38.70 -11.59 58.20
C ARG A 1167 -38.88 -13.00 58.76
N LEU A 1168 -39.52 -13.11 59.92
CA LEU A 1168 -39.70 -14.38 60.64
C LEU A 1168 -41.18 -14.64 60.93
N ASP A 1169 -41.64 -15.84 60.60
CA ASP A 1169 -43.00 -16.29 60.93
C ASP A 1169 -43.03 -17.14 62.21
N THR A 1170 -44.23 -17.41 62.71
CA THR A 1170 -44.51 -18.33 63.83
C THR A 1170 -43.79 -19.68 63.71
N ALA A 1171 -43.74 -20.27 62.51
CA ALA A 1171 -43.09 -21.56 62.26
C ALA A 1171 -41.55 -21.55 62.44
N GLN A 1172 -40.92 -20.37 62.37
CA GLN A 1172 -39.45 -20.23 62.37
C GLN A 1172 -38.90 -19.82 63.73
N CYS A 1173 -39.75 -19.33 64.64
CA CYS A 1173 -39.37 -18.88 65.98
C CYS A 1173 -39.28 -20.02 67.02
N ALA A 1174 -38.86 -21.22 66.60
CA ALA A 1174 -38.59 -22.32 67.52
C ALA A 1174 -37.43 -21.97 68.47
N ALA A 1175 -37.49 -22.41 69.73
CA ALA A 1175 -36.55 -22.00 70.79
C ALA A 1175 -35.06 -22.34 70.49
N GLY A 1176 -34.78 -23.32 69.64
CA GLY A 1176 -33.44 -23.61 69.14
C GLY A 1176 -32.95 -22.60 68.09
N ALA A 1177 -33.81 -22.24 67.13
CA ALA A 1177 -33.48 -21.32 66.05
C ALA A 1177 -33.13 -19.92 66.57
N LEU A 1178 -33.86 -19.41 67.57
CA LEU A 1178 -33.56 -18.12 68.21
C LEU A 1178 -32.20 -18.13 68.94
N ARG A 1179 -31.78 -19.27 69.52
CA ARG A 1179 -30.44 -19.41 70.12
C ARG A 1179 -29.34 -19.48 69.07
N GLN A 1180 -29.58 -20.20 67.96
CA GLN A 1180 -28.65 -20.25 66.82
C GLN A 1180 -28.49 -18.87 66.19
N LEU A 1181 -29.59 -18.16 65.92
CA LEU A 1181 -29.60 -16.78 65.45
C LEU A 1181 -28.81 -15.86 66.41
N ALA A 1182 -29.03 -15.97 67.71
CA ALA A 1182 -28.33 -15.17 68.72
C ALA A 1182 -26.80 -15.42 68.73
N SER A 1183 -26.37 -16.68 68.61
CA SER A 1183 -24.95 -17.07 68.55
C SER A 1183 -24.29 -16.60 67.25
N LEU A 1184 -25.00 -16.74 66.13
CA LEU A 1184 -24.53 -16.44 64.77
C LEU A 1184 -24.45 -14.92 64.53
N LEU A 1185 -25.40 -14.14 65.08
CA LEU A 1185 -25.28 -12.69 65.17
C LEU A 1185 -24.14 -12.27 66.12
N ALA A 1186 -23.83 -13.03 67.16
CA ALA A 1186 -22.73 -12.71 68.08
C ALA A 1186 -21.33 -12.89 67.46
N GLU A 1187 -21.15 -13.94 66.66
CA GLU A 1187 -19.91 -14.24 65.90
C GLU A 1187 -19.49 -13.07 64.98
N HIS A 1188 -20.47 -12.33 64.43
CA HIS A 1188 -20.24 -11.25 63.47
C HIS A 1188 -20.43 -9.82 64.01
N ARG A 1189 -20.36 -9.60 65.34
CA ARG A 1189 -20.47 -8.25 65.95
C ARG A 1189 -19.24 -7.35 65.75
N ALA A 1190 -18.05 -7.93 65.59
CA ALA A 1190 -16.80 -7.18 65.62
C ALA A 1190 -16.74 -6.10 64.52
N GLY A 1191 -16.70 -4.82 64.92
CA GLY A 1191 -16.72 -3.68 64.00
C GLY A 1191 -18.06 -3.38 63.31
N GLY A 1192 -19.14 -4.07 63.69
CA GLY A 1192 -20.45 -3.98 63.04
C GLY A 1192 -21.13 -2.60 63.18
N ARG A 1193 -21.55 -2.01 62.06
CA ARG A 1193 -22.32 -0.74 62.03
C ARG A 1193 -23.81 -0.94 61.72
N CYS A 1194 -24.18 -2.03 61.05
CA CYS A 1194 -25.54 -2.32 60.63
C CYS A 1194 -26.43 -2.71 61.82
N SER A 1195 -27.59 -2.08 61.97
CA SER A 1195 -28.61 -2.44 62.96
C SER A 1195 -29.48 -3.60 62.47
N VAL A 1196 -29.82 -4.53 63.36
CA VAL A 1196 -30.66 -5.69 63.01
C VAL A 1196 -32.09 -5.41 63.42
N TRP A 1197 -33.02 -5.59 62.48
CA TRP A 1197 -34.46 -5.42 62.66
C TRP A 1197 -35.12 -6.77 62.38
N ILE A 1198 -36.06 -7.17 63.23
CA ILE A 1198 -36.86 -8.39 63.02
C ILE A 1198 -38.29 -7.97 62.74
N GLU A 1199 -38.75 -8.27 61.52
CA GLU A 1199 -40.15 -8.17 61.13
C GLU A 1199 -40.82 -9.52 61.44
N TYR A 1200 -41.61 -9.55 62.50
CA TYR A 1200 -42.31 -10.76 62.94
C TYR A 1200 -43.75 -10.77 62.43
N THR A 1201 -44.12 -11.84 61.73
CA THR A 1201 -45.48 -12.07 61.23
C THR A 1201 -46.16 -13.19 62.02
N GLY A 1202 -47.16 -12.81 62.81
CA GLY A 1202 -48.07 -13.70 63.53
C GLY A 1202 -49.52 -13.32 63.27
N GLN A 1203 -50.30 -13.14 64.34
CA GLN A 1203 -51.65 -12.54 64.25
C GLN A 1203 -51.61 -11.03 63.92
N ALA A 1204 -50.44 -10.40 64.05
CA ALA A 1204 -50.15 -9.05 63.62
C ALA A 1204 -48.70 -9.00 63.07
N ARG A 1205 -48.34 -7.90 62.39
CA ARG A 1205 -46.99 -7.61 61.90
C ARG A 1205 -46.32 -6.64 62.87
N VAL A 1206 -45.14 -7.00 63.39
CA VAL A 1206 -44.40 -6.20 64.38
C VAL A 1206 -42.95 -6.03 63.95
N GLU A 1207 -42.45 -4.79 63.89
CA GLU A 1207 -41.02 -4.52 63.72
C GLU A 1207 -40.32 -4.40 65.08
N LEU A 1208 -39.29 -5.21 65.31
CA LEU A 1208 -38.46 -5.23 66.51
C LEU A 1208 -37.03 -4.74 66.18
N VAL A 1209 -36.63 -3.59 66.70
CA VAL A 1209 -35.27 -3.05 66.52
C VAL A 1209 -34.35 -3.61 67.61
N LEU A 1210 -33.28 -4.32 67.24
CA LEU A 1210 -32.30 -4.81 68.21
C LEU A 1210 -31.34 -3.68 68.66
N GLY A 1211 -31.06 -3.64 69.96
CA GLY A 1211 -30.23 -2.60 70.58
C GLY A 1211 -28.78 -2.60 70.11
N GLN A 1212 -28.03 -1.54 70.44
CA GLN A 1212 -26.69 -1.26 69.88
C GLN A 1212 -25.68 -2.44 69.99
N ASN A 1213 -25.79 -3.26 71.05
CA ASN A 1213 -24.95 -4.45 71.28
C ASN A 1213 -25.18 -5.59 70.27
N TRP A 1214 -26.17 -5.47 69.38
CA TRP A 1214 -26.53 -6.43 68.33
C TRP A 1214 -26.24 -5.92 66.91
N ARG A 1215 -25.46 -4.84 66.77
CA ARG A 1215 -24.95 -4.44 65.45
C ARG A 1215 -23.95 -5.46 64.92
N VAL A 1216 -24.00 -5.71 63.61
CA VAL A 1216 -23.20 -6.75 62.94
C VAL A 1216 -22.46 -6.22 61.71
N LYS A 1217 -21.41 -6.92 61.29
CA LYS A 1217 -20.80 -6.79 59.96
C LYS A 1217 -21.52 -7.75 58.99
N PRO A 1218 -22.39 -7.26 58.07
CA PRO A 1218 -23.05 -8.11 57.07
C PRO A 1218 -22.04 -8.67 56.05
N SER A 1219 -21.51 -9.86 56.34
CA SER A 1219 -20.67 -10.64 55.42
C SER A 1219 -21.51 -11.63 54.62
N ASN A 1220 -20.99 -12.08 53.47
CA ASN A 1220 -21.61 -13.12 52.66
C ASN A 1220 -21.87 -14.43 53.45
N ALA A 1221 -20.96 -14.78 54.37
CA ALA A 1221 -21.10 -15.94 55.26
C ALA A 1221 -22.24 -15.77 56.28
N LEU A 1222 -22.37 -14.58 56.88
CA LEU A 1222 -23.49 -14.25 57.77
C LEU A 1222 -24.83 -14.35 57.02
N LEU A 1223 -24.93 -13.72 55.85
CA LEU A 1223 -26.15 -13.66 55.06
C LEU A 1223 -26.61 -15.05 54.60
N LYS A 1224 -25.72 -15.86 54.02
CA LYS A 1224 -26.07 -17.23 53.59
C LYS A 1224 -26.61 -18.07 54.75
N ARG A 1225 -25.97 -17.99 55.92
CA ARG A 1225 -26.34 -18.76 57.11
C ARG A 1225 -27.61 -18.23 57.79
N LEU A 1226 -27.94 -16.95 57.59
CA LEU A 1226 -29.25 -16.37 57.93
C LEU A 1226 -30.35 -16.82 56.95
N GLN A 1227 -30.07 -16.91 55.65
CA GLN A 1227 -31.01 -17.43 54.64
C GLN A 1227 -31.29 -18.93 54.88
N GLU A 1228 -30.28 -19.72 55.24
CA GLU A 1228 -30.42 -21.12 55.67
C GLU A 1228 -31.33 -21.27 56.90
N LEU A 1229 -31.30 -20.32 57.85
CA LEU A 1229 -32.20 -20.28 59.02
C LEU A 1229 -33.60 -19.71 58.71
N ALA A 1230 -33.70 -18.76 57.77
CA ALA A 1230 -34.95 -18.11 57.38
C ALA A 1230 -35.71 -18.86 56.27
N GLY A 1231 -35.11 -19.88 55.63
CA GLY A 1231 -35.74 -20.78 54.67
C GLY A 1231 -36.07 -20.19 53.29
N ALA A 1232 -35.80 -18.91 53.03
CA ALA A 1232 -35.92 -18.25 51.73
C ALA A 1232 -35.03 -17.00 51.68
N GLU A 1233 -34.55 -16.60 50.49
CA GLU A 1233 -33.69 -15.42 50.34
C GLU A 1233 -34.46 -14.11 50.63
N ASP A 1234 -35.70 -13.96 50.14
CA ASP A 1234 -36.60 -12.80 50.27
C ASP A 1234 -36.92 -12.37 51.72
N ARG A 1235 -36.52 -13.20 52.70
CA ARG A 1235 -36.72 -12.99 54.13
C ARG A 1235 -35.54 -12.28 54.81
N VAL A 1236 -34.41 -12.12 54.11
CA VAL A 1236 -33.18 -11.48 54.64
C VAL A 1236 -32.84 -10.28 53.76
N VAL A 1237 -33.35 -9.10 54.11
CA VAL A 1237 -33.25 -7.88 53.29
C VAL A 1237 -32.25 -6.90 53.90
N LEU A 1238 -31.22 -6.53 53.15
CA LEU A 1238 -30.32 -5.42 53.50
C LEU A 1238 -30.87 -4.09 52.99
N GLN A 1239 -30.91 -3.09 53.87
CA GLN A 1239 -31.28 -1.71 53.57
C GLN A 1239 -30.10 -0.77 53.81
N TYR A 1240 -29.85 0.06 52.81
CA TYR A 1240 -28.71 0.96 52.67
C TYR A 1240 -29.18 2.42 52.79
N ASP A 1241 -28.30 3.32 53.25
CA ASP A 1241 -28.60 4.77 53.22
C ASP A 1241 -28.59 5.28 51.77
N HIS A 1242 -29.70 5.84 51.29
CA HIS A 1242 -29.69 6.69 50.09
C HIS A 1242 -28.92 7.98 50.38
N SER A 1243 -27.67 8.08 49.93
CA SER A 1243 -26.89 9.32 49.96
C SER A 1243 -27.43 10.32 48.92
N PRO A 1244 -27.94 11.50 49.31
CA PRO A 1244 -28.74 12.36 48.41
C PRO A 1244 -27.88 13.26 47.52
N VAL A 1245 -27.18 12.68 46.55
CA VAL A 1245 -26.43 13.44 45.52
C VAL A 1245 -27.37 14.26 44.59
N MET A 1246 -28.69 14.03 44.66
CA MET A 1246 -29.72 14.72 43.86
C MET A 1246 -30.27 16.04 44.47
N ALA A 1247 -29.85 16.44 45.68
CA ALA A 1247 -30.58 17.45 46.46
C ALA A 1247 -29.90 18.84 46.60
N HIS A 1248 -29.53 19.50 45.49
CA HIS A 1248 -29.19 20.95 45.50
C HIS A 1248 -29.34 21.61 44.12
N THR A 1249 -30.56 22.03 43.77
CA THR A 1249 -30.90 23.26 43.00
C THR A 1249 -32.41 23.45 43.07
N ALA A 1250 -32.87 24.42 43.86
CA ALA A 1250 -34.26 24.88 43.91
C ALA A 1250 -34.26 26.41 44.02
N SER A 1251 -33.81 27.05 42.94
CA SER A 1251 -33.70 28.49 42.72
C SER A 1251 -33.53 28.74 41.23
#